data_AF-A0A7V9TH24-F1
#
_entry.id   AF-A0A7V9TH24-F1
#
_cell.length_a   1.000
_cell.length_b   1.000
_cell.length_c   1.000
_cell.angle_alpha   90.00
_cell.angle_beta   90.00
_cell.angle_gamma   90.00
#
_symmetry.space_group_name_H-M   'P 1'
#
loop_
_entity.id
_entity.type
_entity.pdbx_description
1 polymer ?
#
loop_
_entity_poly.entity_id
_entity_poly.type
_entity_poly.pdbx_seq_one_letter_code
_entity_poly.pdbx_strand_id
1 'polypeptide(L)'
;MNRTRWQSWSASAWRVHTFLVLSACSLSIAHAQEAGEPTEVLTVENVVDVAQAARRWSPATVGQSLAIGDRLRTGEESRAAVRLSNASILRVDELTETEILPPRETAGKPTLNLKQGAAYFFSREGAREVQVETPAANGAIRGTEFVMRVSAGGRTSFIMLDGELELSNAQGSVLVRGGEAAEVVPGGVPRKTAVLNAINAIQWCLYYPGILDLNELAFSANERRAWSLSLEAYRSGELLEALRRFPGRRSGLSDAGKVYRASLLLSVGQIDEAEPLLRSAARNTPGRDALFTLIAAVTLRTRENDPRRYGPSDWMAESYYRQSKGDLPGALEAAEKAIELSPSFGFAWTRLAELHFSFGRVPQAQRALETGLSLSPRNPAAHALRGFLLSAENNIAAAQKSFETAMAIDGALGNAWLGRGLTRIRRGQAELGRQDLQTAAALEPNRSIFHSYLGKAFSNALQPRKAKLELDRAKDLDPQDPTPWLYSAIENKQNNRINLAVRDLERSVALNDNRRIFRSRFLLDQDRAVRSANLAAIYQAAGMEELSVREATRAVESDYASASAHLFLANSYNALRDPRRINLRFETPWFNELLLANLLSPVGGGPLSQFVSEQEYSKLFEADRFGLSSTTTYFSSSEVRETASQFGTFGNFSYSIDTEYQYDPGQRPNNEITRSETYGQMKFQITPRDVLFLQTKYQDVRQGDLLQRYDQDDFAPGVRFREVQEPAIILAGFRHEWAPGVHTLLLAGRLADEITFSDLNRAADAAEFVRTGYQPNVSRSLILTRNPAGAITNAFLLPLDLRYHSTFTTYTGEVNHIWEQENNTLVAGARFQSGEFHTTDRIDNPPGFAGPFFDVPAAAHDFRTELDRQSVYAYDTWRPFRTLSLTAGLSYDRLHFPENHRNPPLLATQSTRSRFSPKAGLIWNPLGKLVLRGAYARALGGVSFDESVQLEPNQVAGFNQVFRSIISESVVGSVSAPTYETAGVLVENKFSTGTYVALQANLLRSGVDRRIGTFDASTRAGAILPPIVASSTAQRLDYEEQNLVFTFNQLLGEEWSLGARYHLTYSDLTTTFRELPRPLLEALAENQDEATLHQAQIFVLYNHPSGFFARVEGYWAQQSNVGYTPDIPGDELIHLNAYAGYRFRRNYGEVTVGFLNLTDRDYRLNPLNLYNELPRERTFVARLRVNF
;
A
#
# COMPACT_ATOMS: atom_id res chain seq x y z
N MET A 1 53.42 14.78 18.70
CA MET A 1 53.94 16.15 18.51
C MET A 1 53.39 16.67 17.17
N ASN A 2 52.73 17.83 17.22
CA ASN A 2 52.23 18.71 16.14
C ASN A 2 51.18 18.10 15.18
N ARG A 3 49.88 18.31 15.42
CA ARG A 3 49.07 19.49 14.99
C ARG A 3 49.29 19.85 13.51
N THR A 4 48.74 19.06 12.58
CA THR A 4 48.30 19.48 11.23
C THR A 4 47.78 18.27 10.44
N ARG A 5 46.56 17.78 10.70
CA ARG A 5 45.82 16.88 9.77
C ARG A 5 44.28 16.88 9.96
N TRP A 6 43.74 17.96 10.55
CA TRP A 6 42.29 18.17 10.78
C TRP A 6 41.65 19.18 9.81
N GLN A 7 42.32 19.52 8.69
CA GLN A 7 41.90 20.65 7.82
C GLN A 7 41.44 20.28 6.39
N SER A 8 41.14 19.01 6.09
CA SER A 8 40.59 18.65 4.77
C SER A 8 39.34 17.75 4.79
N TRP A 9 38.67 17.62 5.94
CA TRP A 9 37.36 16.95 6.02
C TRP A 9 36.22 17.96 5.83
N SER A 10 35.53 17.83 4.70
CA SER A 10 34.12 18.19 4.44
C SER A 10 33.61 19.55 4.95
N ALA A 11 34.03 20.64 4.30
CA ALA A 11 33.38 21.96 4.44
C ALA A 11 32.13 22.13 3.53
N SER A 12 31.82 21.15 2.67
CA SER A 12 30.71 21.21 1.70
C SER A 12 29.46 20.42 2.11
N ALA A 13 29.57 19.33 2.87
CA ALA A 13 28.41 18.50 3.27
C ALA A 13 27.64 19.07 4.48
N TRP A 14 28.36 19.57 5.49
CA TRP A 14 27.76 20.06 6.74
C TRP A 14 27.12 21.46 6.65
N ARG A 15 27.46 22.25 5.62
CA ARG A 15 26.96 23.63 5.45
C ARG A 15 25.67 23.74 4.64
N VAL A 16 25.25 22.69 3.94
CA VAL A 16 24.03 22.73 3.10
C VAL A 16 22.79 22.16 3.84
N HIS A 17 22.94 21.34 4.88
CA HIS A 17 21.78 20.77 5.60
C HIS A 17 21.46 21.46 6.94
N THR A 18 22.44 22.07 7.61
CA THR A 18 22.23 22.69 8.93
C THR A 18 21.48 24.04 8.86
N PHE A 19 21.37 24.65 7.67
CA PHE A 19 20.69 25.95 7.50
C PHE A 19 19.19 25.85 7.11
N LEU A 20 18.70 24.66 6.75
CA LEU A 20 17.29 24.44 6.38
C LEU A 20 16.42 23.95 7.54
N VAL A 21 17.01 23.35 8.59
CA VAL A 21 16.26 22.76 9.71
C VAL A 21 16.05 23.74 10.89
N LEU A 22 16.84 24.81 10.99
CA LEU A 22 16.80 25.72 12.15
C LEU A 22 16.09 27.08 11.92
N SER A 23 15.53 27.34 10.74
CA SER A 23 14.82 28.60 10.43
C SER A 23 13.31 28.48 10.21
N ALA A 24 12.71 27.30 10.40
CA ALA A 24 11.27 27.08 10.22
C ALA A 24 10.43 27.12 11.51
N CYS A 25 11.04 27.34 12.68
CA CYS A 25 10.34 27.35 13.98
C CYS A 25 10.12 28.77 14.51
N SER A 26 9.28 29.56 13.84
CA SER A 26 8.65 30.75 14.42
C SER A 26 7.37 31.12 13.66
N LEU A 27 6.44 30.18 13.54
CA LEU A 27 5.05 30.50 13.17
C LEU A 27 4.26 30.85 14.43
N SER A 28 4.04 32.15 14.60
CA SER A 28 3.13 32.72 15.58
C SER A 28 1.73 32.12 15.41
N ILE A 29 1.27 31.35 16.40
CA ILE A 29 -0.12 30.93 16.51
C ILE A 29 -0.94 32.15 16.92
N ALA A 30 -1.48 32.86 15.93
CA ALA A 30 -2.56 33.80 16.17
C ALA A 30 -3.79 33.01 16.62
N HIS A 31 -4.15 33.12 17.89
CA HIS A 31 -5.47 32.71 18.36
C HIS A 31 -6.49 33.65 17.75
N ALA A 32 -7.07 33.26 16.61
CA ALA A 32 -8.32 33.83 16.17
C ALA A 32 -9.38 33.43 17.19
N GLN A 33 -9.94 34.42 17.87
CA GLN A 33 -11.11 34.28 18.71
C GLN A 33 -12.25 33.77 17.81
N GLU A 34 -12.70 32.52 18.00
CA GLU A 34 -13.81 31.92 17.23
C GLU A 34 -15.05 32.81 17.37
N ALA A 35 -15.34 33.59 16.33
CA ALA A 35 -16.70 34.04 16.09
C ALA A 35 -17.50 32.78 15.75
N GLY A 36 -18.40 32.35 16.64
CA GLY A 36 -19.19 31.13 16.43
C GLY A 36 -19.90 31.16 15.08
N GLU A 37 -19.82 30.07 14.32
CA GLU A 37 -20.53 29.95 13.04
C GLU A 37 -22.04 30.19 13.26
N PRO A 38 -22.72 30.90 12.34
CA PRO A 38 -24.16 31.10 12.47
C PRO A 38 -24.91 29.77 12.32
N THR A 39 -26.03 29.61 13.03
CA THR A 39 -26.96 28.52 12.78
C THR A 39 -27.48 28.64 11.35
N GLU A 40 -27.53 27.54 10.58
CA GLU A 40 -27.82 27.55 9.15
C GLU A 40 -28.74 26.40 8.74
N VAL A 41 -29.69 26.67 7.84
CA VAL A 41 -30.54 25.64 7.21
C VAL A 41 -29.72 24.89 6.15
N LEU A 42 -29.41 23.62 6.39
CA LEU A 42 -28.64 22.76 5.49
C LEU A 42 -29.51 22.13 4.38
N THR A 43 -30.71 21.69 4.74
CA THR A 43 -31.61 20.98 3.80
C THR A 43 -33.06 21.40 4.01
N VAL A 44 -33.81 21.43 2.90
CA VAL A 44 -35.25 21.71 2.85
C VAL A 44 -35.89 20.65 1.97
N GLU A 45 -36.78 19.85 2.55
CA GLU A 45 -37.52 18.80 1.84
C GLU A 45 -39.01 19.14 1.92
N ASN A 46 -39.63 19.36 0.76
CA ASN A 46 -41.01 19.82 0.62
C ASN A 46 -41.30 21.23 1.18
N VAL A 47 -42.09 21.39 2.25
CA VAL A 47 -42.53 22.69 2.82
C VAL A 47 -41.90 22.94 4.19
N VAL A 48 -40.99 23.90 4.25
CA VAL A 48 -40.31 24.32 5.48
C VAL A 48 -40.40 25.84 5.57
N ASP A 49 -40.85 26.36 6.70
CA ASP A 49 -40.94 27.80 6.95
C ASP A 49 -40.06 28.19 8.14
N VAL A 50 -39.56 29.43 8.10
CA VAL A 50 -38.83 30.08 9.18
C VAL A 50 -39.55 31.37 9.57
N ALA A 51 -39.54 31.70 10.87
CA ALA A 51 -40.02 32.98 11.39
C ALA A 51 -38.94 33.64 12.25
N GLN A 52 -38.54 34.86 11.88
CA GLN A 52 -37.52 35.62 12.63
C GLN A 52 -38.13 36.35 13.83
N ALA A 53 -37.61 36.14 15.05
CA ALA A 53 -37.96 36.89 16.27
C ALA A 53 -39.44 37.34 16.40
N ALA A 54 -40.39 36.41 16.31
CA ALA A 54 -41.86 36.61 16.35
C ALA A 54 -42.53 37.32 15.14
N ARG A 55 -41.88 37.40 13.98
CA ARG A 55 -42.46 37.85 12.68
C ARG A 55 -43.34 36.77 12.00
N ARG A 56 -43.95 37.12 10.86
CA ARG A 56 -44.69 36.19 9.98
C ARG A 56 -43.77 35.08 9.44
N TRP A 57 -44.30 33.87 9.31
CA TRP A 57 -43.67 32.74 8.65
C TRP A 57 -43.38 33.03 7.17
N SER A 58 -42.20 32.64 6.71
CA SER A 58 -41.78 32.69 5.31
C SER A 58 -41.07 31.39 4.91
N PRO A 59 -41.12 30.97 3.64
CA PRO A 59 -40.41 29.78 3.17
C PRO A 59 -38.92 29.85 3.48
N ALA A 60 -38.37 28.74 3.99
CA ALA A 60 -36.95 28.61 4.29
C ALA A 60 -36.12 28.43 3.01
N THR A 61 -34.92 28.99 2.98
CA THR A 61 -33.95 28.72 1.89
C THR A 61 -32.75 27.95 2.42
N VAL A 62 -32.20 27.04 1.60
CA VAL A 62 -30.93 26.39 1.92
C VAL A 62 -29.84 27.46 2.03
N GLY A 63 -29.02 27.37 3.08
CA GLY A 63 -28.00 28.37 3.43
C GLY A 63 -28.53 29.56 4.25
N GLN A 64 -29.81 29.59 4.59
CA GLN A 64 -30.38 30.65 5.41
C GLN A 64 -29.83 30.58 6.85
N SER A 65 -29.25 31.68 7.33
CA SER A 65 -28.86 31.81 8.72
C SER A 65 -30.06 32.04 9.64
N LEU A 66 -30.07 31.37 10.79
CA LEU A 66 -31.07 31.49 11.84
C LEU A 66 -30.44 32.16 13.07
N ALA A 67 -31.10 33.18 13.61
CA ALA A 67 -30.71 33.82 14.86
C ALA A 67 -31.38 33.13 16.06
N ILE A 68 -30.85 33.40 17.26
CA ILE A 68 -31.49 32.97 18.50
C ILE A 68 -32.88 33.63 18.60
N GLY A 69 -33.91 32.86 18.91
CA GLY A 69 -35.31 33.28 18.92
C GLY A 69 -36.04 33.12 17.57
N ASP A 70 -35.34 32.66 16.53
CA ASP A 70 -35.98 32.26 15.28
C ASP A 70 -36.65 30.88 15.44
N ARG A 71 -37.76 30.69 14.75
CA ARG A 71 -38.53 29.44 14.75
C ARG A 71 -38.46 28.78 13.39
N LEU A 72 -38.43 27.46 13.39
CA LEU A 72 -38.52 26.64 12.19
C LEU A 72 -39.71 25.69 12.33
N ARG A 73 -40.48 25.55 11.25
CA ARG A 73 -41.52 24.53 11.16
C ARG A 73 -41.46 23.76 9.86
N THR A 74 -41.80 22.48 9.93
CA THR A 74 -42.02 21.61 8.78
C THR A 74 -43.51 21.40 8.59
N GLY A 75 -43.96 21.39 7.34
CA GLY A 75 -45.31 20.95 6.98
C GLY A 75 -45.46 19.44 7.06
N GLU A 76 -46.60 18.92 6.61
CA GLU A 76 -46.79 17.50 6.35
C GLU A 76 -45.88 17.04 5.21
N GLU A 77 -45.42 15.78 5.25
CA GLU A 77 -44.55 15.18 4.24
C GLU A 77 -43.28 16.02 3.98
N SER A 78 -42.79 16.71 5.02
CA SER A 78 -41.71 17.70 4.91
C SER A 78 -40.64 17.46 5.97
N ARG A 79 -39.38 17.71 5.62
CA ARG A 79 -38.22 17.49 6.50
C ARG A 79 -37.23 18.63 6.33
N ALA A 80 -36.40 18.86 7.35
CA ALA A 80 -35.30 19.83 7.24
C ALA A 80 -34.11 19.37 8.08
N ALA A 81 -32.92 19.88 7.73
CA ALA A 81 -31.74 19.74 8.57
C ALA A 81 -31.15 21.13 8.83
N VAL A 82 -30.79 21.39 10.08
CA VAL A 82 -30.21 22.66 10.53
C VAL A 82 -28.87 22.36 11.20
N ARG A 83 -27.84 23.09 10.80
CA ARG A 83 -26.56 23.13 11.52
C ARG A 83 -26.63 24.23 12.56
N LEU A 84 -26.45 23.87 13.81
CA LEU A 84 -26.37 24.82 14.92
C LEU A 84 -24.99 25.47 14.96
N SER A 85 -24.87 26.58 15.69
CA SER A 85 -23.61 27.34 15.83
C SER A 85 -22.43 26.58 16.46
N ASN A 86 -22.71 25.43 17.09
CA ASN A 86 -21.70 24.50 17.59
C ASN A 86 -21.45 23.34 16.61
N ALA A 87 -21.81 23.50 15.34
CA ALA A 87 -21.74 22.47 14.29
C ALA A 87 -22.51 21.16 14.57
N SER A 88 -23.40 21.15 15.58
CA SER A 88 -24.37 20.05 15.75
C SER A 88 -25.43 20.12 14.67
N ILE A 89 -25.95 18.97 14.26
CA ILE A 89 -26.96 18.85 13.21
C ILE A 89 -28.25 18.39 13.85
N LEU A 90 -29.30 19.18 13.64
CA LEU A 90 -30.68 18.88 14.02
C LEU A 90 -31.46 18.57 12.76
N ARG A 91 -31.84 17.30 12.57
CA ARG A 91 -32.76 16.89 11.51
C ARG A 91 -34.17 16.84 12.09
N VAL A 92 -35.11 17.55 11.48
CA VAL A 92 -36.51 17.61 11.92
C VAL A 92 -37.41 16.91 10.91
N ASP A 93 -38.34 16.13 11.44
CA ASP A 93 -39.34 15.37 10.68
C ASP A 93 -40.57 16.24 10.37
N GLU A 94 -41.59 15.69 9.74
CA GLU A 94 -42.81 16.43 9.41
C GLU A 94 -43.56 16.96 10.63
N LEU A 95 -44.42 17.96 10.40
CA LEU A 95 -45.28 18.57 11.41
C LEU A 95 -44.53 19.05 12.67
N THR A 96 -43.23 19.33 12.51
CA THR A 96 -42.34 19.70 13.60
C THR A 96 -42.33 21.22 13.75
N GLU A 97 -42.52 21.72 14.97
CA GLU A 97 -42.26 23.13 15.31
C GLU A 97 -41.17 23.18 16.38
N THR A 98 -40.06 23.84 16.06
CA THR A 98 -38.91 23.98 16.95
C THR A 98 -38.44 25.43 17.03
N GLU A 99 -37.98 25.82 18.21
CA GLU A 99 -37.43 27.15 18.49
C GLU A 99 -36.08 27.01 19.20
N ILE A 100 -35.08 27.77 18.75
CA ILE A 100 -33.76 27.83 19.39
C ILE A 100 -33.78 29.00 20.36
N LEU A 101 -33.88 28.71 21.66
CA LEU A 101 -34.01 29.71 22.70
C LEU A 101 -32.63 30.12 23.26
N PRO A 102 -32.48 31.40 23.67
CA PRO A 102 -31.32 31.80 24.45
C PRO A 102 -31.32 31.04 25.78
N PRO A 103 -30.14 30.80 26.35
CA PRO A 103 -30.07 30.30 27.71
C PRO A 103 -30.76 31.26 28.68
N ARG A 104 -31.43 30.73 29.71
CA ARG A 104 -32.15 31.55 30.72
C ARG A 104 -31.24 32.48 31.53
N GLU A 105 -29.94 32.19 31.55
CA GLU A 105 -28.90 33.01 32.19
C GLU A 105 -27.81 33.32 31.17
N THR A 106 -27.11 34.44 31.30
CA THR A 106 -26.06 34.90 30.36
C THR A 106 -24.89 33.90 30.21
N ALA A 107 -24.74 32.95 31.14
CA ALA A 107 -23.78 31.84 31.11
C ALA A 107 -24.43 30.45 30.96
N GLY A 108 -25.73 30.39 30.67
CA GLY A 108 -26.50 29.14 30.59
C GLY A 108 -26.27 28.36 29.29
N LYS A 109 -26.90 27.18 29.19
CA LYS A 109 -26.84 26.28 28.02
C LYS A 109 -27.95 26.60 27.01
N PRO A 110 -27.72 26.42 25.69
CA PRO A 110 -28.75 26.60 24.69
C PRO A 110 -29.91 25.60 24.90
N THR A 111 -31.13 26.08 24.70
CA THR A 111 -32.35 25.29 24.91
C THR A 111 -33.04 25.01 23.57
N LEU A 112 -33.22 23.73 23.25
CA LEU A 112 -34.01 23.27 22.12
C LEU A 112 -35.46 23.08 22.58
N ASN A 113 -36.37 23.91 22.10
CA ASN A 113 -37.79 23.78 22.41
C ASN A 113 -38.50 23.06 21.26
N LEU A 114 -38.95 21.82 21.50
CA LEU A 114 -39.73 21.03 20.54
C LEU A 114 -41.20 20.98 21.00
N LYS A 115 -42.07 21.68 20.28
CA LYS A 115 -43.49 21.77 20.65
C LYS A 115 -44.32 20.57 20.18
N GLN A 116 -44.01 20.06 18.99
CA GLN A 116 -44.64 18.91 18.35
C GLN A 116 -43.72 18.37 17.24
N GLY A 117 -43.98 17.15 16.78
CA GLY A 117 -43.25 16.50 15.69
C GLY A 117 -42.10 15.62 16.19
N ALA A 118 -41.07 15.43 15.38
CA ALA A 118 -39.90 14.63 15.75
C ALA A 118 -38.60 15.28 15.30
N ALA A 119 -37.54 15.03 16.05
CA ALA A 119 -36.20 15.51 15.74
C ALA A 119 -35.14 14.47 16.07
N TYR A 120 -34.16 14.37 15.19
CA TYR A 120 -32.91 13.63 15.38
C TYR A 120 -31.77 14.63 15.57
N PHE A 121 -31.04 14.49 16.67
CA PHE A 121 -29.90 15.34 16.98
C PHE A 121 -28.61 14.53 16.86
N PHE A 122 -27.62 15.11 16.17
CA PHE A 122 -26.30 14.54 15.98
C PHE A 122 -25.23 15.61 16.24
N SER A 123 -24.28 15.35 17.12
CA SER A 123 -23.16 16.25 17.39
C SER A 123 -21.86 15.50 17.63
N ARG A 124 -20.75 16.07 17.19
CA ARG A 124 -19.40 15.59 17.55
C ARG A 124 -18.48 16.72 17.99
N GLU A 125 -19.02 17.92 18.21
CA GLU A 125 -18.25 19.08 18.65
C GLU A 125 -18.46 19.39 20.13
N GLY A 126 -17.65 18.73 20.96
CA GLY A 126 -17.59 18.95 22.41
C GLY A 126 -18.87 18.51 23.15
N ALA A 127 -18.71 17.93 24.33
CA ALA A 127 -19.85 17.59 25.19
C ALA A 127 -20.48 18.86 25.77
N ARG A 128 -21.29 19.57 24.98
CA ARG A 128 -22.13 20.65 25.48
C ARG A 128 -23.46 20.04 25.88
N GLU A 129 -23.82 20.17 27.16
CA GLU A 129 -25.16 19.82 27.61
C GLU A 129 -26.17 20.67 26.85
N VAL A 130 -27.11 20.02 26.16
CA VAL A 130 -28.26 20.66 25.52
C VAL A 130 -29.44 20.52 26.45
N GLN A 131 -30.10 21.64 26.78
CA GLN A 131 -31.39 21.58 27.45
C GLN A 131 -32.47 21.38 26.40
N VAL A 132 -33.42 20.50 26.69
CA VAL A 132 -34.55 20.24 25.81
C VAL A 132 -35.84 20.50 26.57
N GLU A 133 -36.71 21.30 25.98
CA GLU A 133 -38.04 21.59 26.52
C GLU A 133 -39.11 20.99 25.62
N THR A 134 -40.02 20.23 26.23
CA THR A 134 -41.21 19.66 25.59
C THR A 134 -42.44 19.94 26.45
N PRO A 135 -43.67 19.82 25.91
CA PRO A 135 -44.90 20.06 26.67
C PRO A 135 -45.06 19.18 27.93
N ALA A 136 -44.47 17.98 27.97
CA ALA A 136 -44.65 17.02 29.08
C ALA A 136 -43.46 16.94 30.06
N ALA A 137 -42.26 17.33 29.65
CA ALA A 137 -41.05 17.27 30.48
C ALA A 137 -39.89 18.11 29.91
N ASN A 138 -38.94 18.41 30.79
CA ASN A 138 -37.66 19.00 30.45
C ASN A 138 -36.56 17.94 30.52
N GLY A 139 -35.59 18.03 29.62
CA GLY A 139 -34.45 17.13 29.55
C GLY A 139 -33.12 17.88 29.66
N ALA A 140 -32.20 17.36 30.46
CA ALA A 140 -30.79 17.74 30.39
C ALA A 140 -30.02 16.61 29.69
N ILE A 141 -29.55 16.88 28.47
CA ILE A 141 -28.88 15.87 27.64
C ILE A 141 -27.38 16.04 27.74
N ARG A 142 -26.70 14.99 28.20
CA ARG A 142 -25.25 14.78 28.13
C ARG A 142 -24.97 13.70 27.10
N GLY A 143 -25.14 14.03 25.83
CA GLY A 143 -25.01 13.04 24.77
C GLY A 143 -24.73 13.66 23.42
N THR A 144 -24.41 12.78 22.49
CA THR A 144 -23.95 13.16 21.15
C THR A 144 -24.96 12.76 20.08
N GLU A 145 -25.91 11.86 20.39
CA GLU A 145 -26.85 11.31 19.41
C GLU A 145 -28.17 10.85 20.08
N PHE A 146 -29.31 11.44 19.69
CA PHE A 146 -30.62 11.05 20.23
C PHE A 146 -31.78 11.38 19.28
N VAL A 147 -32.92 10.70 19.51
CA VAL A 147 -34.20 10.98 18.85
C VAL A 147 -35.20 11.47 19.89
N MET A 148 -35.92 12.53 19.55
CA MET A 148 -37.03 13.07 20.33
C MET A 148 -38.28 13.09 19.46
N ARG A 149 -39.43 12.74 20.04
CA ARG A 149 -40.74 12.85 19.38
C ARG A 149 -41.78 13.37 20.36
N VAL A 150 -42.61 14.31 19.91
CA VAL A 150 -43.70 14.92 20.66
C VAL A 150 -44.97 14.80 19.81
N SER A 151 -45.92 14.00 20.29
CA SER A 151 -47.24 13.88 19.64
C SER A 151 -48.08 15.15 19.80
N ALA A 152 -49.13 15.29 18.98
CA ALA A 152 -50.09 16.41 19.10
C ALA A 152 -50.76 16.53 20.49
N GLY A 153 -50.88 15.41 21.23
CA GLY A 153 -51.39 15.39 22.61
C GLY A 153 -50.34 15.73 23.68
N GLY A 154 -49.13 16.15 23.29
CA GLY A 154 -48.03 16.49 24.18
C GLY A 154 -47.29 15.28 24.77
N ARG A 155 -47.63 14.04 24.40
CA ARG A 155 -46.83 12.85 24.79
C ARG A 155 -45.46 12.95 24.15
N THR A 156 -44.42 12.90 24.98
CA THR A 156 -43.02 12.98 24.59
C THR A 156 -42.36 11.60 24.72
N SER A 157 -41.62 11.19 23.71
CA SER A 157 -40.75 10.01 23.73
C SER A 157 -39.32 10.40 23.37
N PHE A 158 -38.35 9.86 24.10
CA PHE A 158 -36.92 10.01 23.83
C PHE A 158 -36.28 8.65 23.63
N ILE A 159 -35.37 8.56 22.65
CA ILE A 159 -34.52 7.40 22.40
C ILE A 159 -33.09 7.88 22.40
N MET A 160 -32.29 7.38 23.35
CA MET A 160 -30.90 7.77 23.50
C MET A 160 -30.02 6.82 22.70
N LEU A 161 -29.32 7.32 21.67
CA LEU A 161 -28.45 6.49 20.84
C LEU A 161 -27.01 6.50 21.39
N ASP A 162 -26.50 7.67 21.78
CA ASP A 162 -25.22 7.83 22.48
C ASP A 162 -25.22 8.97 23.51
N GLY A 163 -24.89 8.63 24.76
CA GLY A 163 -24.84 9.54 25.91
C GLY A 163 -25.87 9.24 27.01
N GLU A 164 -26.18 10.25 27.83
CA GLU A 164 -27.15 10.17 28.92
C GLU A 164 -28.14 11.35 28.87
N LEU A 165 -29.39 11.11 29.23
CA LEU A 165 -30.47 12.10 29.34
C LEU A 165 -31.13 11.96 30.72
N GLU A 166 -31.14 13.05 31.50
CA GLU A 166 -32.02 13.15 32.66
C GLU A 166 -33.32 13.84 32.23
N LEU A 167 -34.41 13.07 32.15
CA LEU A 167 -35.74 13.56 31.81
C LEU A 167 -36.53 13.79 33.10
N SER A 168 -37.00 15.02 33.33
CA SER A 168 -37.69 15.40 34.57
C SER A 168 -38.90 16.29 34.33
N ASN A 169 -39.88 16.17 35.22
CA ASN A 169 -41.00 17.10 35.36
C ASN A 169 -41.41 17.20 36.85
N ALA A 170 -42.49 17.93 37.14
CA ALA A 170 -42.96 18.11 38.52
C ALA A 170 -43.37 16.81 39.24
N GLN A 171 -43.57 15.70 38.51
CA GLN A 171 -44.03 14.41 39.04
C GLN A 171 -42.88 13.43 39.28
N GLY A 172 -41.67 13.67 38.76
CA GLY A 172 -40.50 12.83 38.97
C GLY A 172 -39.43 12.98 37.87
N SER A 173 -38.36 12.19 37.97
CA SER A 173 -37.27 12.14 36.98
C SER A 173 -36.86 10.71 36.63
N VAL A 174 -36.27 10.53 35.45
CA VAL A 174 -35.69 9.27 34.99
C VAL A 174 -34.40 9.52 34.20
N LEU A 175 -33.36 8.74 34.49
CA LEU A 175 -32.10 8.76 33.76
C LEU A 175 -32.12 7.71 32.64
N VAL A 176 -31.97 8.16 31.39
CA VAL A 176 -31.95 7.34 30.17
C VAL A 176 -30.51 7.32 29.63
N ARG A 177 -29.94 6.13 29.42
CA ARG A 177 -28.59 5.95 28.87
C ARG A 177 -28.64 5.48 27.41
N GLY A 178 -27.52 5.56 26.70
CA GLY A 178 -27.37 5.04 25.35
C GLY A 178 -27.91 3.61 25.21
N GLY A 179 -28.77 3.40 24.21
CA GLY A 179 -29.49 2.14 23.99
C GLY A 179 -30.80 2.01 24.77
N GLU A 180 -31.22 3.02 25.54
CA GLU A 180 -32.50 3.06 26.26
C GLU A 180 -33.48 4.09 25.67
N ALA A 181 -34.77 3.93 25.98
CA ALA A 181 -35.82 4.89 25.65
C ALA A 181 -36.64 5.27 26.88
N ALA A 182 -37.28 6.43 26.83
CA ALA A 182 -38.26 6.87 27.83
C ALA A 182 -39.45 7.56 27.19
N GLU A 183 -40.59 7.50 27.87
CA GLU A 183 -41.81 8.18 27.51
C GLU A 183 -42.43 8.92 28.70
N VAL A 184 -43.12 10.02 28.40
CA VAL A 184 -43.87 10.81 29.35
C VAL A 184 -45.10 11.43 28.67
N VAL A 185 -46.24 11.34 29.33
CA VAL A 185 -47.47 12.05 28.94
C VAL A 185 -47.61 13.32 29.79
N PRO A 186 -48.26 14.40 29.30
CA PRO A 186 -48.48 15.59 30.10
C PRO A 186 -49.13 15.26 31.46
N GLY A 187 -48.51 15.73 32.55
CA GLY A 187 -48.96 15.45 33.92
C GLY A 187 -48.65 14.06 34.46
N GLY A 188 -48.01 13.17 33.68
CA GLY A 188 -47.57 11.84 34.12
C GLY A 188 -46.11 11.80 34.61
N VAL A 189 -45.72 10.71 35.28
CA VAL A 189 -44.33 10.45 35.69
C VAL A 189 -43.52 9.92 34.49
N PRO A 190 -42.31 10.44 34.19
CA PRO A 190 -41.43 9.88 33.17
C PRO A 190 -41.07 8.41 33.44
N ARG A 191 -41.09 7.55 32.42
CA ARG A 191 -40.80 6.10 32.56
C ARG A 191 -39.94 5.57 31.41
N LYS A 192 -39.05 4.63 31.69
CA LYS A 192 -38.30 3.89 30.67
C LYS A 192 -39.21 2.96 29.86
N THR A 193 -38.93 2.81 28.58
CA THR A 193 -39.62 1.90 27.65
C THR A 193 -38.62 1.05 26.88
N ALA A 194 -39.10 -0.03 26.23
CA ALA A 194 -38.26 -0.89 25.41
C ALA A 194 -37.89 -0.19 24.09
N VAL A 195 -36.62 -0.27 23.69
CA VAL A 195 -36.16 0.20 22.37
C VAL A 195 -36.56 -0.85 21.33
N LEU A 196 -37.60 -0.58 20.55
CA LEU A 196 -38.18 -1.57 19.62
C LEU A 196 -37.34 -1.86 18.38
N ASN A 197 -36.48 -0.92 17.92
CA ASN A 197 -35.37 -1.08 16.96
C ASN A 197 -34.86 0.34 16.63
N ALA A 198 -33.54 0.58 16.67
CA ALA A 198 -32.97 1.88 16.28
C ALA A 198 -33.32 2.28 14.83
N ILE A 199 -33.35 1.33 13.88
CA ILE A 199 -33.72 1.59 12.49
C ILE A 199 -35.13 2.17 12.38
N ASN A 200 -36.10 1.65 13.15
CA ASN A 200 -37.48 2.13 13.10
C ASN A 200 -37.62 3.57 13.65
N ALA A 201 -36.75 3.98 14.58
CA ALA A 201 -36.79 5.32 15.18
C ALA A 201 -36.36 6.43 14.22
N ILE A 202 -35.47 6.10 13.27
CA ILE A 202 -34.85 7.02 12.31
C ILE A 202 -35.08 6.57 10.86
N GLN A 203 -36.11 5.76 10.59
CA GLN A 203 -36.41 5.28 9.24
C GLN A 203 -36.72 6.43 8.26
N TRP A 204 -37.25 7.53 8.78
CA TRP A 204 -37.49 8.79 8.07
C TRP A 204 -36.19 9.55 7.72
N CYS A 205 -35.02 9.01 8.04
CA CYS A 205 -33.72 9.47 7.54
C CYS A 205 -33.22 8.65 6.34
N LEU A 206 -33.89 7.55 5.96
CA LEU A 206 -33.45 6.70 4.86
C LEU A 206 -33.77 7.34 3.50
N TYR A 207 -32.85 7.14 2.54
CA TYR A 207 -33.01 7.58 1.16
C TYR A 207 -33.68 6.49 0.30
N TYR A 208 -34.70 6.88 -0.47
CA TYR A 208 -35.39 6.02 -1.43
C TYR A 208 -35.26 6.58 -2.86
N PRO A 209 -34.66 5.83 -3.80
CA PRO A 209 -34.55 6.25 -5.20
C PRO A 209 -35.88 6.14 -5.95
N GLY A 210 -36.01 6.88 -7.05
CA GLY A 210 -37.13 6.73 -7.98
C GLY A 210 -36.99 5.44 -8.80
N ILE A 211 -38.03 4.60 -8.80
CA ILE A 211 -38.00 3.29 -9.46
C ILE A 211 -39.24 3.00 -10.33
N LEU A 212 -40.16 3.95 -10.50
CA LEU A 212 -41.35 3.74 -11.32
C LEU A 212 -41.14 4.22 -12.75
N ASP A 213 -41.39 3.36 -13.72
CA ASP A 213 -41.68 3.82 -15.08
C ASP A 213 -43.13 4.31 -15.14
N LEU A 214 -43.33 5.60 -15.42
CA LEU A 214 -44.68 6.17 -15.46
C LEU A 214 -45.50 5.65 -16.66
N ASN A 215 -44.88 5.02 -17.65
CA ASN A 215 -45.56 4.51 -18.83
C ASN A 215 -46.30 3.19 -18.58
N GLU A 216 -45.92 2.41 -17.57
CA GLU A 216 -46.65 1.19 -17.16
C GLU A 216 -47.87 1.51 -16.28
N LEU A 217 -47.94 2.71 -15.70
CA LEU A 217 -49.07 3.14 -14.88
C LEU A 217 -50.23 3.61 -15.76
N ALA A 218 -51.37 2.92 -15.63
CA ALA A 218 -52.58 3.18 -16.40
C ALA A 218 -53.36 4.42 -15.90
N PHE A 219 -52.76 5.61 -15.97
CA PHE A 219 -53.43 6.87 -15.65
C PHE A 219 -54.51 7.21 -16.70
N SER A 220 -55.69 7.59 -16.23
CA SER A 220 -56.75 8.17 -17.06
C SER A 220 -56.31 9.51 -17.69
N ALA A 221 -56.96 9.92 -18.77
CA ALA A 221 -56.64 11.19 -19.42
C ALA A 221 -56.81 12.41 -18.49
N ASN A 222 -57.75 12.33 -17.54
CA ASN A 222 -57.97 13.38 -16.54
C ASN A 222 -56.83 13.40 -15.51
N GLU A 223 -56.37 12.24 -15.04
CA GLU A 223 -55.24 12.15 -14.12
C GLU A 223 -53.95 12.66 -14.77
N ARG A 224 -53.67 12.29 -16.03
CA ARG A 224 -52.48 12.78 -16.75
C ARG A 224 -52.47 14.30 -16.89
N ARG A 225 -53.63 14.93 -17.11
CA ARG A 225 -53.74 16.40 -17.18
C ARG A 225 -53.65 17.03 -15.79
N ALA A 226 -54.31 16.45 -14.79
CA ALA A 226 -54.32 16.97 -13.43
C ALA A 226 -52.95 16.88 -12.76
N TRP A 227 -52.16 15.86 -13.10
CA TRP A 227 -50.86 15.57 -12.48
C TRP A 227 -49.70 15.86 -13.42
N SER A 228 -49.92 16.55 -14.55
CA SER A 228 -48.90 16.74 -15.59
C SER A 228 -47.58 17.29 -15.04
N LEU A 229 -47.64 18.34 -14.22
CA LEU A 229 -46.46 18.96 -13.59
C LEU A 229 -45.74 18.01 -12.62
N SER A 230 -46.49 17.21 -11.85
CA SER A 230 -45.91 16.22 -10.95
C SER A 230 -45.23 15.09 -11.73
N LEU A 231 -45.91 14.55 -12.76
CA LEU A 231 -45.39 13.49 -13.62
C LEU A 231 -44.17 13.95 -14.42
N GLU A 232 -44.15 15.21 -14.86
CA GLU A 232 -43.00 15.82 -15.56
C GLU A 232 -41.80 15.97 -14.61
N ALA A 233 -42.01 16.48 -13.39
CA ALA A 233 -40.97 16.56 -12.37
C ALA A 233 -40.42 15.17 -11.98
N TYR A 234 -41.27 14.15 -11.91
CA TYR A 234 -40.81 12.79 -11.66
C TYR A 234 -39.94 12.26 -12.80
N ARG A 235 -40.35 12.46 -14.07
CA ARG A 235 -39.55 12.07 -15.25
C ARG A 235 -38.22 12.81 -15.31
N SER A 236 -38.19 14.09 -14.95
CA SER A 236 -36.94 14.88 -14.91
C SER A 236 -35.99 14.43 -13.80
N GLY A 237 -36.46 13.66 -12.82
CA GLY A 237 -35.68 13.15 -11.69
C GLY A 237 -35.91 13.88 -10.36
N GLU A 238 -36.75 14.91 -10.33
CA GLU A 238 -37.02 15.73 -9.14
C GLU A 238 -38.18 15.19 -8.31
N LEU A 239 -37.92 14.16 -7.53
CA LEU A 239 -38.95 13.51 -6.70
C LEU A 239 -39.60 14.46 -5.69
N LEU A 240 -38.84 15.41 -5.13
CA LEU A 240 -39.35 16.40 -4.16
C LEU A 240 -40.30 17.41 -4.83
N GLU A 241 -39.97 17.88 -6.03
CA GLU A 241 -40.87 18.76 -6.79
C GLU A 241 -42.10 17.99 -7.28
N ALA A 242 -41.94 16.73 -7.67
CA ALA A 242 -43.04 15.85 -8.03
C ALA A 242 -44.03 15.67 -6.87
N LEU A 243 -43.53 15.48 -5.65
CA LEU A 243 -44.34 15.41 -4.43
C LEU A 243 -45.08 16.73 -4.18
N ARG A 244 -44.37 17.86 -4.24
CA ARG A 244 -44.93 19.20 -4.01
C ARG A 244 -46.03 19.56 -5.01
N ARG A 245 -45.89 19.14 -6.26
CA ARG A 245 -46.84 19.41 -7.36
C ARG A 245 -48.00 18.42 -7.43
N PHE A 246 -47.98 17.35 -6.63
CA PHE A 246 -49.06 16.37 -6.62
C PHE A 246 -50.30 16.99 -5.94
N PRO A 247 -51.43 17.19 -6.65
CA PRO A 247 -52.60 17.84 -6.06
C PRO A 247 -53.19 16.96 -4.94
N GLY A 248 -53.13 17.48 -3.72
CA GLY A 248 -53.24 16.72 -2.46
C GLY A 248 -54.51 15.87 -2.25
N ARG A 249 -54.31 14.81 -1.45
CA ARG A 249 -55.23 14.05 -0.55
C ARG A 249 -56.69 13.82 -0.97
N ARG A 250 -56.98 13.73 -2.27
CA ARG A 250 -58.34 13.34 -2.70
C ARG A 250 -58.63 11.91 -2.27
N SER A 251 -59.74 11.73 -1.54
CA SER A 251 -60.39 10.43 -1.41
C SER A 251 -60.76 9.93 -2.81
N GLY A 252 -60.42 8.66 -3.11
CA GLY A 252 -60.70 8.05 -4.41
C GLY A 252 -59.58 8.12 -5.46
N LEU A 253 -58.30 8.05 -5.05
CA LEU A 253 -57.20 7.77 -5.97
C LEU A 253 -57.45 6.43 -6.71
N SER A 254 -57.20 6.40 -8.02
CA SER A 254 -57.10 5.14 -8.76
C SER A 254 -55.94 4.31 -8.22
N ASP A 255 -55.91 3.01 -8.52
CA ASP A 255 -54.81 2.16 -8.05
C ASP A 255 -53.44 2.62 -8.58
N ALA A 256 -53.37 3.12 -9.83
CA ALA A 256 -52.17 3.74 -10.38
C ALA A 256 -51.79 5.03 -9.62
N GLY A 257 -52.77 5.85 -9.25
CA GLY A 257 -52.58 7.04 -8.42
C GLY A 257 -52.06 6.71 -7.02
N LYS A 258 -52.54 5.64 -6.39
CA LYS A 258 -52.06 5.16 -5.09
C LYS A 258 -50.59 4.72 -5.16
N VAL A 259 -50.22 3.94 -6.17
CA VAL A 259 -48.83 3.48 -6.38
C VAL A 259 -47.89 4.67 -6.62
N TYR A 260 -48.28 5.60 -7.50
CA TYR A 260 -47.49 6.80 -7.76
C TYR A 260 -47.32 7.66 -6.50
N ARG A 261 -48.41 7.91 -5.75
CA ARG A 261 -48.34 8.66 -4.49
C ARG A 261 -47.45 7.97 -3.46
N ALA A 262 -47.54 6.65 -3.32
CA ALA A 262 -46.67 5.89 -2.43
C ALA A 262 -45.18 6.05 -2.80
N SER A 263 -44.83 6.05 -4.09
CA SER A 263 -43.44 6.33 -4.51
C SER A 263 -42.97 7.73 -4.14
N LEU A 264 -43.85 8.75 -4.22
CA LEU A 264 -43.51 10.12 -3.81
C LEU A 264 -43.37 10.25 -2.29
N LEU A 265 -44.18 9.53 -1.51
CA LEU A 265 -44.07 9.49 -0.06
C LEU A 265 -42.77 8.80 0.38
N LEU A 266 -42.37 7.71 -0.30
CA LEU A 266 -41.10 7.05 -0.01
C LEU A 266 -39.89 7.96 -0.22
N SER A 267 -39.89 8.86 -1.22
CA SER A 267 -38.77 9.80 -1.44
C SER A 267 -38.56 10.74 -0.24
N VAL A 268 -39.62 11.04 0.51
CA VAL A 268 -39.57 11.77 1.79
C VAL A 268 -39.59 10.85 3.03
N GLY A 269 -39.27 9.56 2.86
CA GLY A 269 -39.14 8.59 3.95
C GLY A 269 -40.45 8.24 4.67
N GLN A 270 -41.60 8.59 4.09
CA GLN A 270 -42.94 8.39 4.66
C GLN A 270 -43.45 6.96 4.42
N ILE A 271 -42.76 5.98 5.02
CA ILE A 271 -43.10 4.55 4.88
C ILE A 271 -44.46 4.23 5.49
N ASP A 272 -44.76 4.85 6.64
CA ASP A 272 -45.99 4.59 7.40
C ASP A 272 -47.26 5.03 6.65
N GLU A 273 -47.14 6.00 5.73
CA GLU A 273 -48.22 6.38 4.80
C GLU A 273 -48.17 5.61 3.47
N ALA A 274 -46.97 5.31 2.97
CA ALA A 274 -46.79 4.63 1.68
C ALA A 274 -47.28 3.17 1.72
N GLU A 275 -46.97 2.40 2.76
CA GLU A 275 -47.35 0.98 2.84
C GLU A 275 -48.88 0.77 2.85
N PRO A 276 -49.69 1.48 3.69
CA PRO A 276 -51.14 1.36 3.63
C PRO A 276 -51.73 1.70 2.27
N LEU A 277 -51.21 2.73 1.60
CA LEU A 277 -51.62 3.08 0.24
C LEU A 277 -51.36 1.93 -0.74
N LEU A 278 -50.17 1.32 -0.70
CA LEU A 278 -49.82 0.16 -1.52
C LEU A 278 -50.67 -1.07 -1.20
N ARG A 279 -50.98 -1.31 0.08
CA ARG A 279 -51.87 -2.42 0.50
C ARG A 279 -53.31 -2.22 0.01
N SER A 280 -53.76 -0.97 -0.11
CA SER A 280 -55.09 -0.62 -0.60
C SER A 280 -55.23 -0.60 -2.14
N ALA A 281 -54.13 -0.67 -2.88
CA ALA A 281 -54.12 -0.80 -4.35
C ALA A 281 -54.33 -2.26 -4.78
N ALA A 282 -54.93 -2.49 -5.95
CA ALA A 282 -55.13 -3.83 -6.48
C ALA A 282 -53.80 -4.59 -6.64
N ARG A 283 -53.80 -5.90 -6.35
CA ARG A 283 -52.57 -6.71 -6.34
C ARG A 283 -51.85 -6.79 -7.69
N ASN A 284 -52.56 -6.55 -8.80
CA ASN A 284 -52.02 -6.60 -10.16
C ASN A 284 -51.65 -5.22 -10.72
N THR A 285 -51.72 -4.15 -9.92
CA THR A 285 -51.33 -2.81 -10.36
C THR A 285 -49.81 -2.76 -10.59
N PRO A 286 -49.34 -2.34 -11.79
CA PRO A 286 -47.91 -2.17 -12.07
C PRO A 286 -47.21 -1.28 -11.05
N GLY A 287 -45.97 -1.58 -10.72
CA GLY A 287 -45.15 -0.83 -9.76
C GLY A 287 -45.49 -1.04 -8.28
N ARG A 288 -46.64 -1.65 -7.93
CA ARG A 288 -47.03 -1.91 -6.53
C ARG A 288 -46.03 -2.85 -5.83
N ASP A 289 -45.77 -4.00 -6.41
CA ASP A 289 -44.86 -5.01 -5.83
C ASP A 289 -43.40 -4.55 -5.93
N ALA A 290 -43.04 -3.77 -6.95
CA ALA A 290 -41.76 -3.09 -7.06
C ALA A 290 -41.46 -2.20 -5.84
N LEU A 291 -42.43 -1.38 -5.37
CA LEU A 291 -42.22 -0.51 -4.21
C LEU A 291 -42.12 -1.29 -2.90
N PHE A 292 -42.88 -2.37 -2.70
CA PHE A 292 -42.67 -3.27 -1.55
C PHE A 292 -41.27 -3.92 -1.58
N THR A 293 -40.81 -4.29 -2.77
CA THR A 293 -39.48 -4.87 -2.98
C THR A 293 -38.38 -3.85 -2.68
N LEU A 294 -38.55 -2.58 -3.06
CA LEU A 294 -37.63 -1.50 -2.70
C LEU A 294 -37.60 -1.25 -1.19
N ILE A 295 -38.77 -1.20 -0.53
CA ILE A 295 -38.84 -1.09 0.94
C ILE A 295 -38.07 -2.24 1.59
N ALA A 296 -38.27 -3.47 1.12
CA ALA A 296 -37.53 -4.63 1.62
C ALA A 296 -36.01 -4.52 1.38
N ALA A 297 -35.59 -4.02 0.21
CA ALA A 297 -34.18 -3.82 -0.10
C ALA A 297 -33.51 -2.76 0.79
N VAL A 298 -34.16 -1.60 1.00
CA VAL A 298 -33.62 -0.47 1.79
C VAL A 298 -33.64 -0.78 3.30
N THR A 299 -34.70 -1.43 3.79
CA THR A 299 -34.83 -1.80 5.21
C THR A 299 -34.19 -3.14 5.56
N LEU A 300 -33.54 -3.80 4.59
CA LEU A 300 -32.91 -5.12 4.70
C LEU A 300 -33.87 -6.23 5.18
N ARG A 301 -35.17 -6.08 4.91
CA ARG A 301 -36.21 -7.09 5.21
C ARG A 301 -36.29 -8.14 4.10
N THR A 302 -37.00 -9.22 4.36
CA THR A 302 -37.39 -10.18 3.32
C THR A 302 -38.53 -9.60 2.50
N ARG A 303 -38.48 -9.70 1.16
CA ARG A 303 -39.62 -9.28 0.32
C ARG A 303 -40.85 -10.12 0.64
N GLU A 304 -42.01 -9.49 0.76
CA GLU A 304 -43.26 -10.17 1.12
C GLU A 304 -43.80 -11.05 -0.01
N ASN A 305 -43.62 -10.64 -1.27
CA ASN A 305 -44.09 -11.35 -2.46
C ASN A 305 -43.08 -11.25 -3.61
N ASP A 306 -43.05 -12.26 -4.48
CA ASP A 306 -42.33 -12.23 -5.76
C ASP A 306 -43.27 -11.67 -6.85
N PRO A 307 -42.84 -10.70 -7.68
CA PRO A 307 -43.68 -10.18 -8.75
C PRO A 307 -44.15 -11.30 -9.69
N ARG A 308 -45.47 -11.36 -9.97
CA ARG A 308 -46.04 -12.37 -10.87
C ARG A 308 -45.68 -12.17 -12.33
N ARG A 309 -45.34 -10.93 -12.72
CA ARG A 309 -44.91 -10.51 -14.05
C ARG A 309 -43.98 -9.33 -13.85
N TYR A 310 -42.78 -9.40 -14.42
CA TYR A 310 -41.82 -8.31 -14.33
C TYR A 310 -42.09 -7.24 -15.40
N GLY A 311 -42.52 -6.04 -14.99
CA GLY A 311 -42.44 -4.82 -15.78
C GLY A 311 -41.11 -4.09 -15.58
N PRO A 312 -40.87 -2.95 -16.28
CA PRO A 312 -39.68 -2.13 -16.09
C PRO A 312 -39.43 -1.73 -14.62
N SER A 313 -40.47 -1.34 -13.87
CA SER A 313 -40.32 -0.96 -12.46
C SER A 313 -39.96 -2.16 -11.57
N ASP A 314 -40.53 -3.34 -11.85
CA ASP A 314 -40.24 -4.56 -11.09
C ASP A 314 -38.79 -5.00 -11.31
N TRP A 315 -38.28 -4.93 -12.54
CA TRP A 315 -36.87 -5.19 -12.83
C TRP A 315 -35.93 -4.18 -12.16
N MET A 316 -36.35 -2.92 -12.08
CA MET A 316 -35.60 -1.89 -11.37
C MET A 316 -35.56 -2.15 -9.85
N ALA A 317 -36.68 -2.53 -9.24
CA ALA A 317 -36.72 -2.96 -7.84
C ALA A 317 -35.92 -4.24 -7.59
N GLU A 318 -35.99 -5.20 -8.51
CA GLU A 318 -35.23 -6.45 -8.48
C GLU A 318 -33.71 -6.17 -8.53
N SER A 319 -33.28 -5.17 -9.30
CA SER A 319 -31.89 -4.73 -9.30
C SER A 319 -31.42 -4.25 -7.92
N TYR A 320 -32.22 -3.46 -7.19
CA TYR A 320 -31.89 -3.05 -5.82
C TYR A 320 -31.95 -4.24 -4.84
N TYR A 321 -32.96 -5.10 -4.97
CA TYR A 321 -33.13 -6.26 -4.10
C TYR A 321 -31.99 -7.28 -4.25
N ARG A 322 -31.62 -7.65 -5.47
CA ARG A 322 -30.47 -8.54 -5.75
C ARG A 322 -29.17 -7.97 -5.22
N GLN A 323 -28.95 -6.66 -5.41
CA GLN A 323 -27.79 -5.99 -4.83
C GLN A 323 -27.78 -6.14 -3.29
N SER A 324 -28.92 -5.90 -2.61
CA SER A 324 -29.05 -6.06 -1.16
C SER A 324 -28.77 -7.49 -0.66
N LYS A 325 -28.91 -8.50 -1.53
CA LYS A 325 -28.60 -9.91 -1.24
C LYS A 325 -27.17 -10.31 -1.66
N GLY A 326 -26.39 -9.37 -2.21
CA GLY A 326 -25.02 -9.58 -2.66
C GLY A 326 -24.89 -10.23 -4.04
N ASP A 327 -25.97 -10.27 -4.83
CA ASP A 327 -25.97 -10.71 -6.24
C ASP A 327 -25.81 -9.49 -7.17
N LEU A 328 -24.58 -9.00 -7.29
CA LEU A 328 -24.26 -7.85 -8.13
C LEU A 328 -24.39 -8.14 -9.64
N PRO A 329 -23.98 -9.32 -10.17
CA PRO A 329 -24.22 -9.67 -11.57
C PRO A 329 -25.70 -9.75 -11.92
N GLY A 330 -26.54 -10.39 -11.08
CA GLY A 330 -27.98 -10.42 -11.30
C GLY A 330 -28.64 -9.04 -11.14
N ALA A 331 -28.09 -8.17 -10.28
CA ALA A 331 -28.53 -6.78 -10.20
C ALA A 331 -28.27 -6.00 -11.51
N LEU A 332 -27.13 -6.25 -12.17
CA LEU A 332 -26.80 -5.67 -13.48
C LEU A 332 -27.75 -6.18 -14.56
N GLU A 333 -27.96 -7.49 -14.64
CA GLU A 333 -28.88 -8.10 -15.58
C GLU A 333 -30.30 -7.54 -15.41
N ALA A 334 -30.78 -7.40 -14.17
CA ALA A 334 -32.08 -6.81 -13.89
C ALA A 334 -32.18 -5.34 -14.36
N ALA A 335 -31.14 -4.54 -14.19
CA ALA A 335 -31.12 -3.15 -14.70
C ALA A 335 -31.10 -3.11 -16.24
N GLU A 336 -30.37 -4.02 -16.90
CA GLU A 336 -30.36 -4.18 -18.35
C GLU A 336 -31.76 -4.57 -18.87
N LYS A 337 -32.47 -5.49 -18.19
CA LYS A 337 -33.86 -5.83 -18.54
C LYS A 337 -34.83 -4.66 -18.37
N ALA A 338 -34.65 -3.81 -17.37
CA ALA A 338 -35.49 -2.62 -17.20
C ALA A 338 -35.37 -1.66 -18.40
N ILE A 339 -34.15 -1.43 -18.90
CA ILE A 339 -33.93 -0.54 -20.07
C ILE A 339 -34.30 -1.20 -21.41
N GLU A 340 -34.19 -2.52 -21.54
CA GLU A 340 -34.67 -3.25 -22.72
C GLU A 340 -36.18 -3.08 -22.90
N LEU A 341 -36.92 -3.17 -21.79
CA LEU A 341 -38.38 -3.01 -21.79
C LEU A 341 -38.82 -1.55 -21.93
N SER A 342 -38.03 -0.61 -21.38
CA SER A 342 -38.33 0.83 -21.45
C SER A 342 -37.06 1.66 -21.65
N PRO A 343 -36.64 1.88 -22.91
CA PRO A 343 -35.43 2.66 -23.21
C PRO A 343 -35.51 4.13 -22.77
N SER A 344 -36.71 4.66 -22.53
CA SER A 344 -36.95 6.02 -22.02
C SER A 344 -36.88 6.14 -20.50
N PHE A 345 -36.57 5.06 -19.78
CA PHE A 345 -36.60 5.04 -18.31
C PHE A 345 -35.29 5.58 -17.71
N GLY A 346 -35.22 6.91 -17.49
CA GLY A 346 -33.99 7.58 -17.05
C GLY A 346 -33.40 7.10 -15.71
N PHE A 347 -34.24 6.71 -14.75
CA PHE A 347 -33.77 6.11 -13.49
C PHE A 347 -33.07 4.76 -13.71
N ALA A 348 -33.56 3.91 -14.62
CA ALA A 348 -32.93 2.64 -14.95
C ALA A 348 -31.57 2.80 -15.64
N TRP A 349 -31.41 3.81 -16.52
CA TRP A 349 -30.10 4.16 -17.08
C TRP A 349 -29.10 4.64 -16.02
N THR A 350 -29.57 5.43 -15.05
CA THR A 350 -28.74 5.86 -13.91
C THR A 350 -28.32 4.66 -13.06
N ARG A 351 -29.23 3.72 -12.83
CA ARG A 351 -28.91 2.47 -12.13
C ARG A 351 -27.89 1.62 -12.88
N LEU A 352 -28.05 1.47 -14.19
CA LEU A 352 -27.10 0.75 -15.03
C LEU A 352 -25.70 1.37 -14.93
N ALA A 353 -25.62 2.70 -14.95
CA ALA A 353 -24.38 3.43 -14.76
C ALA A 353 -23.74 3.15 -13.39
N GLU A 354 -24.54 3.18 -12.31
CA GLU A 354 -24.08 2.87 -10.95
C GLU A 354 -23.50 1.45 -10.88
N LEU A 355 -24.19 0.47 -11.47
CA LEU A 355 -23.73 -0.92 -11.48
C LEU A 355 -22.47 -1.07 -12.32
N HIS A 356 -22.39 -0.49 -13.51
CA HIS A 356 -21.15 -0.48 -14.29
C HIS A 356 -19.98 0.11 -13.50
N PHE A 357 -20.20 1.18 -12.72
CA PHE A 357 -19.18 1.73 -11.83
C PHE A 357 -18.78 0.75 -10.72
N SER A 358 -19.73 0.01 -10.13
CA SER A 358 -19.47 -1.10 -9.20
C SER A 358 -18.70 -2.27 -9.82
N PHE A 359 -18.65 -2.39 -11.15
CA PHE A 359 -17.78 -3.33 -11.88
C PHE A 359 -16.44 -2.71 -12.30
N GLY A 360 -16.16 -1.45 -11.98
CA GLY A 360 -14.99 -0.71 -12.45
C GLY A 360 -15.09 -0.26 -13.91
N ARG A 361 -16.21 -0.51 -14.59
CA ARG A 361 -16.45 -0.23 -16.02
C ARG A 361 -16.76 1.25 -16.23
N VAL A 362 -15.80 2.13 -15.91
CA VAL A 362 -15.95 3.60 -15.95
C VAL A 362 -16.48 4.11 -17.30
N PRO A 363 -15.99 3.66 -18.47
CA PRO A 363 -16.50 4.15 -19.76
C PRO A 363 -17.94 3.75 -20.07
N GLN A 364 -18.34 2.54 -19.67
CA GLN A 364 -19.72 2.06 -19.78
C GLN A 364 -20.63 2.83 -18.81
N ALA A 365 -20.15 3.07 -17.59
CA ALA A 365 -20.84 3.88 -16.60
C ALA A 365 -21.10 5.30 -17.10
N GLN A 366 -20.09 5.94 -17.71
CA GLN A 366 -20.23 7.28 -18.29
C GLN A 366 -21.29 7.34 -19.39
N ARG A 367 -21.27 6.42 -20.36
CA ARG A 367 -22.27 6.38 -21.45
C ARG A 367 -23.70 6.16 -20.94
N ALA A 368 -23.88 5.22 -20.02
CA ALA A 368 -25.17 4.98 -19.40
C ALA A 368 -25.64 6.21 -18.59
N LEU A 369 -24.71 6.86 -17.88
CA LEU A 369 -25.00 8.06 -17.08
C LEU A 369 -25.38 9.25 -17.96
N GLU A 370 -24.71 9.46 -19.09
CA GLU A 370 -25.05 10.52 -20.05
C GLU A 370 -26.47 10.34 -20.58
N THR A 371 -26.85 9.10 -20.90
CA THR A 371 -28.21 8.77 -21.35
C THR A 371 -29.21 8.98 -20.20
N GLY A 372 -28.89 8.52 -19.00
CA GLY A 372 -29.69 8.75 -17.79
C GLY A 372 -29.93 10.23 -17.52
N LEU A 373 -28.89 11.07 -17.61
CA LEU A 373 -28.99 12.53 -17.44
C LEU A 373 -29.69 13.23 -18.62
N SER A 374 -29.68 12.67 -19.83
CA SER A 374 -30.49 13.23 -20.93
C SER A 374 -32.00 13.00 -20.73
N LEU A 375 -32.37 11.87 -20.11
CA LEU A 375 -33.76 11.49 -19.86
C LEU A 375 -34.30 12.07 -18.55
N SER A 376 -33.45 12.12 -17.52
CA SER A 376 -33.74 12.64 -16.18
C SER A 376 -32.65 13.65 -15.76
N PRO A 377 -32.64 14.87 -16.34
CA PRO A 377 -31.58 15.87 -16.16
C PRO A 377 -31.43 16.41 -14.75
N ARG A 378 -32.45 16.24 -13.91
CA ARG A 378 -32.48 16.67 -12.51
C ARG A 378 -32.61 15.47 -11.56
N ASN A 379 -32.00 14.34 -11.91
CA ASN A 379 -31.81 13.20 -11.00
C ASN A 379 -30.58 13.44 -10.08
N PRO A 380 -30.76 13.57 -8.75
CA PRO A 380 -29.66 13.87 -7.83
C PRO A 380 -28.64 12.73 -7.73
N ALA A 381 -29.08 11.47 -7.77
CA ALA A 381 -28.19 10.30 -7.72
C ALA A 381 -27.30 10.21 -8.96
N ALA A 382 -27.81 10.60 -10.14
CA ALA A 382 -27.04 10.67 -11.38
C ALA A 382 -25.93 11.74 -11.29
N HIS A 383 -26.23 12.93 -10.78
CA HIS A 383 -25.22 13.98 -10.57
C HIS A 383 -24.18 13.58 -9.51
N ALA A 384 -24.59 12.90 -8.43
CA ALA A 384 -23.64 12.36 -7.45
C ALA A 384 -22.73 11.29 -8.07
N LEU A 385 -23.28 10.36 -8.86
CA LEU A 385 -22.48 9.37 -9.60
C LEU A 385 -21.50 10.03 -10.58
N ARG A 386 -21.93 11.09 -11.28
CA ARG A 386 -21.04 11.91 -12.12
C ARG A 386 -19.88 12.46 -11.30
N GLY A 387 -20.16 12.98 -10.10
CA GLY A 387 -19.15 13.46 -9.17
C GLY A 387 -18.13 12.39 -8.77
N PHE A 388 -18.59 11.16 -8.47
CA PHE A 388 -17.69 10.05 -8.14
C PHE A 388 -16.84 9.60 -9.34
N LEU A 389 -17.42 9.52 -10.54
CA LEU A 389 -16.69 9.20 -11.77
C LEU A 389 -15.59 10.25 -12.05
N LEU A 390 -15.93 11.54 -11.98
CA LEU A 390 -14.98 12.63 -12.13
C LEU A 390 -13.89 12.62 -11.05
N SER A 391 -14.24 12.23 -9.82
CA SER A 391 -13.28 12.07 -8.72
C SER A 391 -12.29 10.94 -8.98
N ALA A 392 -12.76 9.82 -9.55
CA ALA A 392 -11.92 8.69 -9.94
C ALA A 392 -10.93 9.07 -11.06
N GLU A 393 -11.33 9.99 -11.95
CA GLU A 393 -10.49 10.55 -13.03
C GLU A 393 -9.56 11.69 -12.59
N ASN A 394 -9.49 11.98 -11.28
CA ASN A 394 -8.74 13.11 -10.70
C ASN A 394 -9.24 14.51 -11.14
N ASN A 395 -10.45 14.63 -11.69
CA ASN A 395 -11.06 15.92 -12.02
C ASN A 395 -11.85 16.49 -10.83
N ILE A 396 -11.13 16.84 -9.77
CA ILE A 396 -11.70 17.13 -8.44
C ILE A 396 -12.60 18.38 -8.45
N ALA A 397 -12.27 19.40 -9.23
CA ALA A 397 -13.08 20.62 -9.31
C ALA A 397 -14.43 20.37 -10.00
N ALA A 398 -14.45 19.63 -11.11
CA ALA A 398 -15.69 19.27 -11.78
C ALA A 398 -16.53 18.31 -10.93
N ALA A 399 -15.88 17.36 -10.24
CA ALA A 399 -16.53 16.46 -9.31
C ALA A 399 -17.29 17.21 -8.21
N GLN A 400 -16.63 18.18 -7.58
CA GLN A 400 -17.25 19.03 -6.55
C GLN A 400 -18.51 19.73 -7.06
N LYS A 401 -18.46 20.31 -8.27
CA LYS A 401 -19.63 20.98 -8.89
C LYS A 401 -20.78 20.02 -9.14
N SER A 402 -20.50 18.77 -9.54
CA SER A 402 -21.53 17.74 -9.70
C SER A 402 -22.18 17.36 -8.37
N PHE A 403 -21.41 17.24 -7.28
CA PHE A 403 -21.99 17.01 -5.95
C PHE A 403 -22.83 18.20 -5.48
N GLU A 404 -22.38 19.43 -5.69
CA GLU A 404 -23.16 20.64 -5.40
C GLU A 404 -24.47 20.70 -6.19
N THR A 405 -24.46 20.25 -7.45
CA THR A 405 -25.68 20.14 -8.27
C THR A 405 -26.63 19.09 -7.71
N ALA A 406 -26.13 17.92 -7.30
CA ALA A 406 -26.94 16.89 -6.65
C ALA A 406 -27.61 17.41 -5.37
N MET A 407 -26.86 18.14 -4.54
CA MET A 407 -27.37 18.75 -3.31
C MET A 407 -28.42 19.86 -3.55
N ALA A 408 -28.26 20.63 -4.62
CA ALA A 408 -29.24 21.66 -4.99
C ALA A 408 -30.58 21.06 -5.46
N ILE A 409 -30.56 19.82 -5.96
CA ILE A 409 -31.75 19.06 -6.37
C ILE A 409 -32.37 18.36 -5.16
N ASP A 410 -31.55 17.64 -4.39
CA ASP A 410 -31.93 16.93 -3.17
C ASP A 410 -30.84 17.11 -2.11
N GLY A 411 -31.11 18.02 -1.17
CA GLY A 411 -30.18 18.33 -0.08
C GLY A 411 -30.00 17.18 0.90
N ALA A 412 -30.90 16.18 0.93
CA ALA A 412 -30.83 15.07 1.88
C ALA A 412 -30.03 13.87 1.37
N LEU A 413 -29.53 13.89 0.12
CA LEU A 413 -28.73 12.81 -0.45
C LEU A 413 -27.34 12.73 0.21
N GLY A 414 -27.14 11.79 1.14
CA GLY A 414 -25.90 11.66 1.92
C GLY A 414 -24.66 11.41 1.06
N ASN A 415 -24.80 10.68 -0.05
CA ASN A 415 -23.71 10.46 -1.02
C ASN A 415 -23.16 11.76 -1.64
N ALA A 416 -23.99 12.79 -1.82
CA ALA A 416 -23.54 14.07 -2.36
C ALA A 416 -22.69 14.84 -1.34
N TRP A 417 -23.08 14.82 -0.06
CA TRP A 417 -22.29 15.37 1.04
C TRP A 417 -20.98 14.61 1.24
N LEU A 418 -21.02 13.27 1.22
CA LEU A 418 -19.81 12.43 1.25
C LEU A 418 -18.85 12.82 0.13
N GLY A 419 -19.34 12.83 -1.10
CA GLY A 419 -18.54 13.15 -2.28
C GLY A 419 -17.92 14.54 -2.20
N ARG A 420 -18.72 15.57 -1.86
CA ARG A 420 -18.21 16.93 -1.68
C ARG A 420 -17.16 17.00 -0.56
N GLY A 421 -17.43 16.35 0.57
CA GLY A 421 -16.50 16.30 1.70
C GLY A 421 -15.14 15.72 1.34
N LEU A 422 -15.14 14.59 0.63
CA LEU A 422 -13.93 13.96 0.10
C LEU A 422 -13.19 14.86 -0.90
N THR A 423 -13.90 15.51 -1.82
CA THR A 423 -13.26 16.45 -2.77
C THR A 423 -12.66 17.68 -2.07
N ARG A 424 -13.30 18.20 -1.02
CA ARG A 424 -12.78 19.31 -0.21
C ARG A 424 -11.53 18.92 0.56
N ILE A 425 -11.52 17.74 1.19
CA ILE A 425 -10.33 17.19 1.88
C ILE A 425 -9.16 17.11 0.91
N ARG A 426 -9.37 16.54 -0.28
CA ARG A 426 -8.33 16.43 -1.31
C ARG A 426 -7.76 17.78 -1.75
N ARG A 427 -8.57 18.83 -1.74
CA ARG A 427 -8.17 20.22 -2.06
C ARG A 427 -7.52 20.95 -0.87
N GLY A 428 -7.21 20.26 0.22
CA GLY A 428 -6.63 20.85 1.44
C GLY A 428 -7.65 21.53 2.37
N GLN A 429 -8.95 21.46 2.06
CA GLN A 429 -10.04 22.03 2.86
C GLN A 429 -10.57 20.99 3.87
N ALA A 430 -9.68 20.43 4.67
CA ALA A 430 -9.97 19.26 5.52
C ALA A 430 -11.12 19.51 6.51
N GLU A 431 -11.19 20.70 7.10
CA GLU A 431 -12.20 21.05 8.09
C GLU A 431 -13.60 21.14 7.48
N LEU A 432 -13.75 21.86 6.36
CA LEU A 432 -15.02 21.93 5.62
C LEU A 432 -15.45 20.55 5.11
N GLY A 433 -14.49 19.74 4.65
CA GLY A 433 -14.79 18.39 4.20
C GLY A 433 -15.25 17.48 5.34
N ARG A 434 -14.66 17.61 6.53
CA ARG A 434 -15.09 16.90 7.74
C ARG A 434 -16.52 17.31 8.15
N GLN A 435 -16.86 18.59 8.09
CA GLN A 435 -18.23 19.07 8.33
C GLN A 435 -19.24 18.46 7.34
N ASP A 436 -18.87 18.33 6.06
CA ASP A 436 -19.72 17.66 5.06
C ASP A 436 -19.89 16.17 5.38
N LEU A 437 -18.85 15.48 5.84
CA LEU A 437 -18.94 14.07 6.27
C LEU A 437 -19.81 13.90 7.53
N GLN A 438 -19.75 14.84 8.47
CA GLN A 438 -20.67 14.89 9.61
C GLN A 438 -22.12 15.05 9.14
N THR A 439 -22.34 15.89 8.14
CA THR A 439 -23.67 16.07 7.54
C THR A 439 -24.17 14.80 6.86
N ALA A 440 -23.32 14.10 6.10
CA ALA A 440 -23.68 12.81 5.51
C ALA A 440 -24.11 11.78 6.57
N ALA A 441 -23.33 11.66 7.66
CA ALA A 441 -23.66 10.77 8.77
C ALA A 441 -24.94 11.19 9.53
N ALA A 442 -25.24 12.49 9.62
CA ALA A 442 -26.48 12.96 10.24
C ALA A 442 -27.72 12.74 9.35
N LEU A 443 -27.55 12.79 8.02
CA LEU A 443 -28.64 12.58 7.06
C LEU A 443 -28.99 11.10 6.90
N GLU A 444 -28.01 10.19 6.85
CA GLU A 444 -28.23 8.73 6.82
C GLU A 444 -27.46 8.01 7.96
N PRO A 445 -27.91 8.12 9.22
CA PRO A 445 -27.18 7.65 10.41
C PRO A 445 -26.99 6.13 10.56
N ASN A 446 -27.64 5.32 9.71
CA ASN A 446 -27.47 3.86 9.72
C ASN A 446 -26.48 3.36 8.65
N ARG A 447 -25.73 4.26 8.00
CA ARG A 447 -24.73 3.91 6.98
C ARG A 447 -23.34 3.77 7.61
N SER A 448 -22.89 2.54 7.84
CA SER A 448 -21.55 2.24 8.39
C SER A 448 -20.42 2.94 7.63
N ILE A 449 -20.53 3.04 6.29
CA ILE A 449 -19.54 3.71 5.45
C ILE A 449 -19.38 5.22 5.73
N PHE A 450 -20.46 5.93 6.07
CA PHE A 450 -20.38 7.37 6.38
C PHE A 450 -19.65 7.61 7.70
N HIS A 451 -19.94 6.79 8.72
CA HIS A 451 -19.20 6.80 9.98
C HIS A 451 -17.74 6.37 9.81
N SER A 452 -17.45 5.41 8.92
CA SER A 452 -16.08 5.00 8.60
C SER A 452 -15.24 6.15 8.03
N TYR A 453 -15.79 6.88 7.05
CA TYR A 453 -15.12 8.05 6.47
C TYR A 453 -15.03 9.23 7.43
N LEU A 454 -16.07 9.45 8.25
CA LEU A 454 -16.03 10.48 9.29
C LEU A 454 -14.96 10.16 10.35
N GLY A 455 -14.85 8.89 10.76
CA GLY A 455 -13.79 8.41 11.64
C GLY A 455 -12.41 8.63 11.05
N LYS A 456 -12.22 8.37 9.75
CA LYS A 456 -10.98 8.70 9.02
C LYS A 456 -10.71 10.21 8.96
N ALA A 457 -11.72 11.04 8.76
CA ALA A 457 -11.56 12.49 8.77
C ALA A 457 -11.16 13.03 10.16
N PHE A 458 -11.74 12.50 11.24
CA PHE A 458 -11.29 12.80 12.60
C PHE A 458 -9.89 12.30 12.89
N SER A 459 -9.56 11.10 12.38
CA SER A 459 -8.20 10.57 12.42
C SER A 459 -7.26 11.61 11.83
N ASN A 460 -7.47 12.07 10.58
CA ASN A 460 -6.68 13.10 9.90
C ASN A 460 -6.65 14.46 10.62
N ALA A 461 -7.73 14.85 11.31
CA ALA A 461 -7.81 16.07 12.11
C ALA A 461 -7.10 15.99 13.48
N LEU A 462 -6.34 14.93 13.76
CA LEU A 462 -5.63 14.69 15.03
C LEU A 462 -6.58 14.53 16.23
N GLN A 463 -7.77 13.97 16.00
CA GLN A 463 -8.81 13.76 17.03
C GLN A 463 -9.07 12.25 17.26
N PRO A 464 -8.10 11.49 17.80
CA PRO A 464 -8.13 10.02 17.84
C PRO A 464 -9.29 9.44 18.66
N ARG A 465 -9.77 10.16 19.69
CA ARG A 465 -10.92 9.74 20.49
C ARG A 465 -12.21 9.77 19.67
N LYS A 466 -12.43 10.83 18.88
CA LYS A 466 -13.60 10.93 18.00
C LYS A 466 -13.48 9.96 16.83
N ALA A 467 -12.27 9.78 16.27
CA ALA A 467 -12.00 8.78 15.25
C ALA A 467 -12.40 7.38 15.72
N LYS A 468 -11.94 6.98 16.91
CA LYS A 468 -12.30 5.69 17.52
C LYS A 468 -13.81 5.56 17.73
N LEU A 469 -14.48 6.58 18.28
CA LEU A 469 -15.92 6.57 18.50
C LEU A 469 -16.69 6.26 17.20
N GLU A 470 -16.36 6.96 16.11
CA GLU A 470 -17.04 6.76 14.83
C GLU A 470 -16.74 5.42 14.18
N LEU A 471 -15.48 4.95 14.29
CA LEU A 471 -15.10 3.66 13.75
C LEU A 471 -15.74 2.51 14.54
N ASP A 472 -15.88 2.63 15.86
CA ASP A 472 -16.58 1.63 16.67
C ASP A 472 -18.09 1.66 16.38
N ARG A 473 -18.69 2.85 16.22
CA ARG A 473 -20.09 2.99 15.77
C ARG A 473 -20.31 2.34 14.40
N ALA A 474 -19.41 2.54 13.45
CA ALA A 474 -19.48 1.90 12.14
C ALA A 474 -19.43 0.35 12.23
N LYS A 475 -18.59 -0.21 13.11
CA LYS A 475 -18.53 -1.66 13.38
C LYS A 475 -19.83 -2.18 14.01
N ASP A 476 -20.47 -1.40 14.88
CA ASP A 476 -21.73 -1.77 15.50
C ASP A 476 -22.90 -1.73 14.51
N LEU A 477 -22.91 -0.74 13.59
CA LEU A 477 -23.92 -0.60 12.55
C LEU A 477 -23.85 -1.73 11.51
N ASP A 478 -22.64 -2.09 11.08
CA ASP A 478 -22.40 -3.24 10.19
C ASP A 478 -21.13 -4.00 10.60
N PRO A 479 -21.26 -5.08 11.39
CA PRO A 479 -20.12 -5.92 11.79
C PRO A 479 -19.43 -6.64 10.62
N GLN A 480 -20.06 -6.68 9.44
CA GLN A 480 -19.55 -7.32 8.24
C GLN A 480 -18.86 -6.35 7.27
N ASP A 481 -18.92 -5.03 7.51
CA ASP A 481 -18.19 -4.03 6.73
C ASP A 481 -16.68 -4.09 7.04
N PRO A 482 -15.79 -4.37 6.06
CA PRO A 482 -14.35 -4.35 6.28
C PRO A 482 -13.75 -2.94 6.44
N THR A 483 -14.45 -1.89 6.01
CA THR A 483 -13.96 -0.50 5.94
C THR A 483 -13.62 0.09 7.31
N PRO A 484 -14.47 0.00 8.35
CA PRO A 484 -14.13 0.56 9.66
C PRO A 484 -12.96 -0.18 10.32
N TRP A 485 -12.81 -1.48 10.08
CA TRP A 485 -11.66 -2.26 10.56
C TRP A 485 -10.34 -1.81 9.91
N LEU A 486 -10.35 -1.52 8.60
CA LEU A 486 -9.19 -0.97 7.90
C LEU A 486 -8.75 0.38 8.49
N TYR A 487 -9.68 1.33 8.63
CA TYR A 487 -9.35 2.65 9.17
C TYR A 487 -8.99 2.59 10.66
N SER A 488 -9.59 1.66 11.43
CA SER A 488 -9.20 1.36 12.81
C SER A 488 -7.76 0.83 12.90
N ALA A 489 -7.36 -0.04 11.98
CA ALA A 489 -5.98 -0.54 11.93
C ALA A 489 -4.97 0.57 11.62
N ILE A 490 -5.26 1.43 10.63
CA ILE A 490 -4.39 2.57 10.29
C ILE A 490 -4.27 3.53 11.48
N GLU A 491 -5.39 3.85 12.14
CA GLU A 491 -5.41 4.69 13.34
C GLU A 491 -4.62 4.05 14.49
N ASN A 492 -4.80 2.75 14.75
CA ASN A 492 -4.06 2.03 15.78
C ASN A 492 -2.56 2.00 15.48
N LYS A 493 -2.15 1.79 14.22
CA LYS A 493 -0.74 1.87 13.79
C LYS A 493 -0.17 3.27 14.07
N GLN A 494 -0.87 4.33 13.68
CA GLN A 494 -0.45 5.72 13.89
C GLN A 494 -0.37 6.10 15.38
N ASN A 495 -1.12 5.43 16.24
CA ASN A 495 -1.10 5.66 17.69
C ASN A 495 -0.28 4.58 18.45
N ASN A 496 0.68 3.93 17.78
CA ASN A 496 1.61 2.96 18.37
C ASN A 496 0.97 1.69 18.98
N ARG A 497 -0.28 1.37 18.60
CA ARG A 497 -1.02 0.16 19.03
C ARG A 497 -0.89 -0.95 17.99
N ILE A 498 0.34 -1.44 17.79
CA ILE A 498 0.71 -2.31 16.66
C ILE A 498 -0.08 -3.62 16.64
N ASN A 499 -0.22 -4.32 17.78
CA ASN A 499 -0.89 -5.62 17.81
C ASN A 499 -2.39 -5.51 17.53
N LEU A 500 -3.03 -4.45 18.04
CA LEU A 500 -4.43 -4.15 17.70
C LEU A 500 -4.58 -3.81 16.22
N ALA A 501 -3.61 -3.07 15.65
CA ALA A 501 -3.59 -2.77 14.22
C ALA A 501 -3.49 -4.04 13.35
N VAL A 502 -2.69 -5.03 13.75
CA VAL A 502 -2.64 -6.35 13.07
C VAL A 502 -4.01 -7.00 13.10
N ARG A 503 -4.62 -7.13 14.28
CA ARG A 503 -5.92 -7.83 14.44
C ARG A 503 -7.04 -7.16 13.65
N ASP A 504 -7.11 -5.83 13.70
CA ASP A 504 -8.11 -5.06 12.97
C ASP A 504 -7.93 -5.23 11.45
N LEU A 505 -6.70 -5.19 10.94
CA LEU A 505 -6.47 -5.31 9.51
C LEU A 505 -6.64 -6.75 9.01
N GLU A 506 -6.26 -7.76 9.79
CA GLU A 506 -6.60 -9.16 9.51
C GLU A 506 -8.11 -9.37 9.45
N ARG A 507 -8.86 -8.75 10.37
CA ARG A 507 -10.32 -8.79 10.35
C ARG A 507 -10.87 -8.10 9.10
N SER A 508 -10.31 -6.95 8.71
CA SER A 508 -10.68 -6.27 7.46
C SER A 508 -10.44 -7.13 6.22
N VAL A 509 -9.29 -7.80 6.13
CA VAL A 509 -8.97 -8.75 5.03
C VAL A 509 -9.95 -9.92 5.03
N ALA A 510 -10.27 -10.49 6.18
CA ALA A 510 -11.21 -11.60 6.29
C ALA A 510 -12.65 -11.22 5.86
N LEU A 511 -13.06 -9.98 6.12
CA LEU A 511 -14.38 -9.45 5.76
C LEU A 511 -14.44 -8.86 4.33
N ASN A 512 -13.32 -8.86 3.60
CA ASN A 512 -13.20 -8.22 2.28
C ASN A 512 -14.36 -8.59 1.33
N ASP A 513 -14.70 -9.88 1.23
CA ASP A 513 -15.68 -10.39 0.28
C ASP A 513 -17.15 -10.04 0.66
N ASN A 514 -17.40 -9.42 1.81
CA ASN A 514 -18.72 -8.90 2.18
C ASN A 514 -19.07 -7.62 1.41
N ARG A 515 -18.07 -6.91 0.86
CA ARG A 515 -18.30 -5.75 -0.02
C ARG A 515 -18.85 -6.12 -1.40
N ARG A 516 -19.06 -7.41 -1.70
CA ARG A 516 -19.65 -7.87 -2.97
C ARG A 516 -21.01 -7.26 -3.30
N ILE A 517 -21.71 -6.73 -2.29
CA ILE A 517 -22.94 -5.93 -2.45
C ILE A 517 -22.70 -4.69 -3.34
N PHE A 518 -21.50 -4.10 -3.30
CA PHE A 518 -21.19 -2.85 -3.99
C PHE A 518 -20.05 -2.96 -5.00
N ARG A 519 -19.36 -4.10 -5.05
CA ARG A 519 -18.14 -4.29 -5.85
C ARG A 519 -18.10 -5.66 -6.53
N SER A 520 -17.65 -5.66 -7.78
CA SER A 520 -17.32 -6.88 -8.53
C SER A 520 -16.15 -7.64 -7.90
N ARG A 521 -15.92 -8.88 -8.37
CA ARG A 521 -14.80 -9.69 -7.88
C ARG A 521 -13.46 -9.01 -8.13
N PHE A 522 -13.28 -8.48 -9.33
CA PHE A 522 -12.08 -7.72 -9.70
C PHE A 522 -11.78 -6.59 -8.69
N LEU A 523 -12.77 -5.73 -8.39
CA LEU A 523 -12.56 -4.63 -7.44
C LEU A 523 -12.34 -5.11 -6.00
N LEU A 524 -12.86 -6.28 -5.62
CA LEU A 524 -12.59 -6.91 -4.31
C LEU A 524 -11.16 -7.44 -4.21
N ASP A 525 -10.58 -7.89 -5.31
CA ASP A 525 -9.19 -8.34 -5.35
C ASP A 525 -8.21 -7.16 -5.24
N GLN A 526 -8.49 -6.04 -5.91
CA GLN A 526 -7.74 -4.79 -5.70
C GLN A 526 -7.81 -4.32 -4.24
N ASP A 527 -9.02 -4.30 -3.70
CA ASP A 527 -9.31 -3.99 -2.30
C ASP A 527 -8.52 -4.90 -1.33
N ARG A 528 -8.41 -6.19 -1.64
CA ARG A 528 -7.64 -7.16 -0.86
C ARG A 528 -6.15 -6.90 -0.96
N ALA A 529 -5.64 -6.61 -2.15
CA ALA A 529 -4.23 -6.32 -2.36
C ALA A 529 -3.78 -5.12 -1.52
N VAL A 530 -4.53 -4.02 -1.54
CA VAL A 530 -4.20 -2.83 -0.73
C VAL A 530 -4.26 -3.13 0.78
N ARG A 531 -5.24 -3.91 1.25
CA ARG A 531 -5.31 -4.32 2.66
C ARG A 531 -4.14 -5.22 3.07
N SER A 532 -3.78 -6.19 2.23
CA SER A 532 -2.69 -7.16 2.47
C SER A 532 -1.33 -6.45 2.45
N ALA A 533 -1.14 -5.50 1.54
CA ALA A 533 0.00 -4.60 1.46
C ALA A 533 0.18 -3.78 2.75
N ASN A 534 -0.90 -3.17 3.26
CA ASN A 534 -0.87 -2.47 4.55
C ASN A 534 -0.59 -3.44 5.72
N LEU A 535 -1.08 -4.67 5.66
CA LEU A 535 -0.87 -5.69 6.69
C LEU A 535 0.60 -6.14 6.74
N ALA A 536 1.23 -6.32 5.58
CA ALA A 536 2.67 -6.58 5.49
C ALA A 536 3.47 -5.49 6.23
N ALA A 537 3.13 -4.22 6.04
CA ALA A 537 3.79 -3.11 6.73
C ALA A 537 3.60 -3.14 8.25
N ILE A 538 2.43 -3.58 8.73
CA ILE A 538 2.15 -3.69 10.18
C ILE A 538 2.85 -4.91 10.78
N TYR A 539 2.92 -6.04 10.06
CA TYR A 539 3.73 -7.19 10.48
C TYR A 539 5.21 -6.83 10.60
N GLN A 540 5.74 -6.04 9.68
CA GLN A 540 7.11 -5.52 9.77
C GLN A 540 7.29 -4.67 11.04
N ALA A 541 6.35 -3.77 11.35
CA ALA A 541 6.38 -2.98 12.59
C ALA A 541 6.24 -3.83 13.87
N ALA A 542 5.59 -5.00 13.78
CA ALA A 542 5.50 -5.99 14.85
C ALA A 542 6.75 -6.89 14.98
N GLY A 543 7.77 -6.69 14.12
CA GLY A 543 9.01 -7.48 14.09
C GLY A 543 8.93 -8.79 13.30
N MET A 544 7.83 -9.04 12.60
CA MET A 544 7.54 -10.31 11.91
C MET A 544 7.92 -10.20 10.41
N GLU A 545 9.22 -10.04 10.12
CA GLU A 545 9.73 -9.75 8.77
C GLU A 545 9.37 -10.82 7.74
N GLU A 546 9.63 -12.09 8.02
CA GLU A 546 9.30 -13.21 7.10
C GLU A 546 7.81 -13.29 6.77
N LEU A 547 6.95 -13.02 7.76
CA LEU A 547 5.50 -12.97 7.57
C LEU A 547 5.08 -11.74 6.74
N SER A 548 5.80 -10.62 6.89
CA SER A 548 5.63 -9.42 6.08
C SER A 548 5.89 -9.71 4.61
N VAL A 549 7.03 -10.34 4.25
CA VAL A 549 7.35 -10.72 2.87
C VAL A 549 6.23 -11.57 2.27
N ARG A 550 5.81 -12.63 2.97
CA ARG A 550 4.76 -13.53 2.48
C ARG A 550 3.43 -12.83 2.24
N GLU A 551 3.03 -11.93 3.14
CA GLU A 551 1.81 -11.15 3.00
C GLU A 551 1.91 -10.11 1.87
N ALA A 552 3.07 -9.47 1.69
CA ALA A 552 3.32 -8.56 0.57
C ALA A 552 3.25 -9.31 -0.77
N THR A 553 3.77 -10.54 -0.85
CA THR A 553 3.62 -11.34 -2.05
C THR A 553 2.15 -11.70 -2.33
N ARG A 554 1.34 -12.01 -1.31
CA ARG A 554 -0.12 -12.24 -1.51
C ARG A 554 -0.83 -11.03 -2.05
N ALA A 555 -0.37 -9.83 -1.69
CA ALA A 555 -0.93 -8.60 -2.21
C ALA A 555 -0.71 -8.53 -3.73
N VAL A 556 0.51 -8.79 -4.20
CA VAL A 556 0.86 -8.81 -5.65
C VAL A 556 0.12 -9.92 -6.38
N GLU A 557 -0.03 -11.09 -5.75
CA GLU A 557 -0.76 -12.22 -6.32
C GLU A 557 -2.27 -11.98 -6.41
N SER A 558 -2.84 -11.11 -5.56
CA SER A 558 -4.27 -10.77 -5.59
C SER A 558 -4.60 -9.78 -6.71
N ASP A 559 -3.75 -8.78 -6.90
CA ASP A 559 -3.83 -7.76 -7.96
C ASP A 559 -2.41 -7.41 -8.41
N TYR A 560 -2.01 -7.93 -9.56
CA TYR A 560 -0.66 -7.70 -10.12
C TYR A 560 -0.50 -6.26 -10.61
N ALA A 561 -1.58 -5.55 -10.94
CA ALA A 561 -1.52 -4.15 -11.31
C ALA A 561 -1.43 -3.21 -10.09
N SER A 562 -1.46 -3.75 -8.87
CA SER A 562 -1.43 -2.96 -7.63
C SER A 562 -0.05 -2.37 -7.35
N ALA A 563 0.10 -1.08 -7.61
CA ALA A 563 1.31 -0.32 -7.30
C ALA A 563 1.70 -0.41 -5.81
N SER A 564 0.71 -0.37 -4.91
CA SER A 564 0.96 -0.49 -3.48
C SER A 564 1.53 -1.86 -3.12
N ALA A 565 1.01 -2.95 -3.70
CA ALA A 565 1.49 -4.29 -3.44
C ALA A 565 2.97 -4.45 -3.82
N HIS A 566 3.34 -4.00 -5.02
CA HIS A 566 4.72 -3.97 -5.47
C HIS A 566 5.62 -3.12 -4.55
N LEU A 567 5.16 -1.94 -4.11
CA LEU A 567 5.94 -1.09 -3.21
C LEU A 567 6.24 -1.77 -1.87
N PHE A 568 5.23 -2.41 -1.27
CA PHE A 568 5.43 -3.11 0.00
C PHE A 568 6.25 -4.39 -0.15
N LEU A 569 6.19 -5.06 -1.30
CA LEU A 569 7.09 -6.17 -1.61
C LEU A 569 8.53 -5.68 -1.80
N ALA A 570 8.74 -4.55 -2.47
CA ALA A 570 10.05 -3.89 -2.54
C ALA A 570 10.58 -3.55 -1.15
N ASN A 571 9.78 -2.91 -0.29
CA ASN A 571 10.19 -2.61 1.09
C ASN A 571 10.53 -3.87 1.89
N SER A 572 9.82 -4.97 1.64
CA SER A 572 10.08 -6.28 2.25
C SER A 572 11.43 -6.86 1.77
N TYR A 573 11.74 -6.79 0.47
CA TYR A 573 13.06 -7.20 -0.04
C TYR A 573 14.18 -6.29 0.44
N ASN A 574 13.94 -4.98 0.57
CA ASN A 574 14.93 -4.05 1.11
C ASN A 574 15.31 -4.39 2.56
N ALA A 575 14.36 -4.89 3.36
CA ALA A 575 14.63 -5.35 4.73
C ALA A 575 15.51 -6.62 4.77
N LEU A 576 15.48 -7.44 3.72
CA LEU A 576 16.34 -8.63 3.58
C LEU A 576 17.69 -8.33 2.91
N ARG A 577 17.83 -7.18 2.26
CA ARG A 577 19.03 -6.79 1.51
C ARG A 577 20.20 -6.52 2.47
N ASP A 578 21.40 -6.94 2.07
CA ASP A 578 22.63 -6.64 2.80
C ASP A 578 22.89 -5.12 2.83
N PRO A 579 22.98 -4.49 4.02
CA PRO A 579 23.25 -3.05 4.14
C PRO A 579 24.60 -2.62 3.57
N ARG A 580 25.62 -3.50 3.63
CA ARG A 580 26.97 -3.26 3.09
C ARG A 580 27.06 -3.55 1.59
N ARG A 581 26.01 -4.16 1.00
CA ARG A 581 25.91 -4.52 -0.42
C ARG A 581 27.10 -5.38 -0.89
N ILE A 582 27.54 -6.31 -0.05
CA ILE A 582 28.50 -7.36 -0.44
C ILE A 582 27.69 -8.53 -1.03
N ASN A 583 26.62 -8.92 -0.34
CA ASN A 583 25.69 -9.94 -0.80
C ASN A 583 24.53 -9.32 -1.56
N LEU A 584 24.49 -9.57 -2.87
CA LEU A 584 23.57 -8.88 -3.79
C LEU A 584 22.30 -9.67 -4.12
N ARG A 585 22.00 -10.72 -3.33
CA ARG A 585 20.91 -11.67 -3.60
C ARG A 585 19.53 -11.02 -3.74
N PHE A 586 19.25 -9.98 -2.96
CA PHE A 586 17.96 -9.27 -2.94
C PHE A 586 17.96 -7.89 -3.62
N GLU A 587 19.09 -7.47 -4.22
CA GLU A 587 19.18 -6.16 -4.86
C GLU A 587 18.27 -6.05 -6.09
N THR A 588 18.37 -7.02 -7.01
CA THR A 588 17.55 -7.08 -8.22
C THR A 588 16.04 -7.14 -7.95
N PRO A 589 15.52 -8.09 -7.13
CA PRO A 589 14.08 -8.15 -6.87
C PRO A 589 13.59 -6.90 -6.13
N TRP A 590 14.39 -6.29 -5.23
CA TRP A 590 14.01 -5.02 -4.61
C TRP A 590 13.81 -3.90 -5.64
N PHE A 591 14.79 -3.68 -6.52
CA PHE A 591 14.76 -2.56 -7.45
C PHE A 591 13.66 -2.73 -8.51
N ASN A 592 13.48 -3.94 -9.04
CA ASN A 592 12.44 -4.22 -10.03
C ASN A 592 11.03 -4.02 -9.46
N GLU A 593 10.77 -4.48 -8.22
CA GLU A 593 9.48 -4.25 -7.54
C GLU A 593 9.23 -2.75 -7.29
N LEU A 594 10.26 -2.00 -6.90
CA LEU A 594 10.16 -0.54 -6.74
C LEU A 594 9.88 0.17 -8.07
N LEU A 595 10.51 -0.29 -9.16
CA LEU A 595 10.29 0.23 -10.51
C LEU A 595 8.86 -0.05 -11.00
N LEU A 596 8.36 -1.28 -10.83
CA LEU A 596 6.97 -1.65 -11.14
C LEU A 596 5.98 -0.83 -10.32
N ALA A 597 6.22 -0.69 -9.01
CA ALA A 597 5.39 0.15 -8.13
C ALA A 597 5.30 1.59 -8.65
N ASN A 598 6.44 2.18 -9.02
CA ASN A 598 6.51 3.56 -9.49
C ASN A 598 5.86 3.74 -10.87
N LEU A 599 5.99 2.77 -11.78
CA LEU A 599 5.34 2.79 -13.10
C LEU A 599 3.83 2.60 -13.01
N LEU A 600 3.37 1.63 -12.22
CA LEU A 600 1.95 1.31 -12.04
C LEU A 600 1.22 2.35 -11.22
N SER A 601 1.92 3.02 -10.30
CA SER A 601 1.30 4.01 -9.44
C SER A 601 0.69 5.15 -10.30
N PRO A 602 -0.48 5.67 -9.95
CA PRO A 602 -0.97 6.94 -10.47
C PRO A 602 -0.21 8.12 -9.83
N VAL A 603 -0.39 9.34 -10.33
CA VAL A 603 0.06 10.53 -9.60
C VAL A 603 -0.82 10.74 -8.37
N GLY A 604 -0.22 11.08 -7.22
CA GLY A 604 -0.92 11.18 -5.94
C GLY A 604 -1.52 9.85 -5.46
N GLY A 605 -0.80 8.75 -5.66
CA GLY A 605 -1.05 7.46 -5.04
C GLY A 605 0.03 7.12 -4.01
N GLY A 606 0.52 8.12 -3.27
CA GLY A 606 1.62 8.02 -2.31
C GLY A 606 2.91 8.75 -2.73
N PRO A 607 3.85 8.93 -1.79
CA PRO A 607 5.16 9.50 -2.07
C PRO A 607 5.96 8.59 -3.00
N LEU A 608 6.68 9.17 -3.97
CA LEU A 608 7.61 8.44 -4.82
C LEU A 608 8.88 8.00 -4.08
N SER A 609 9.15 8.64 -2.96
CA SER A 609 10.33 8.38 -2.15
C SER A 609 10.41 6.94 -1.68
N GLN A 610 11.57 6.31 -1.90
CA GLN A 610 11.83 4.94 -1.44
C GLN A 610 12.01 4.82 0.09
N PHE A 611 12.29 5.94 0.78
CA PHE A 611 12.52 5.97 2.23
C PHE A 611 11.27 6.33 3.04
N VAL A 612 10.16 6.68 2.36
CA VAL A 612 8.92 7.12 3.00
C VAL A 612 7.82 6.08 2.82
N SER A 613 7.55 5.35 3.90
CA SER A 613 6.62 4.21 3.92
C SER A 613 5.18 4.62 4.31
N GLU A 614 4.71 5.79 3.88
CA GLU A 614 3.35 6.27 4.11
C GLU A 614 2.50 6.10 2.85
N GLN A 615 1.52 5.20 2.89
CA GLN A 615 0.57 5.01 1.80
C GLN A 615 -0.83 5.19 2.35
N GLU A 616 -1.62 6.06 1.71
CA GLU A 616 -3.02 6.26 2.05
C GLU A 616 -3.88 5.28 1.24
N TYR A 617 -4.89 4.69 1.88
CA TYR A 617 -5.78 3.73 1.19
C TYR A 617 -6.58 4.39 0.06
N SER A 618 -6.95 5.67 0.25
CA SER A 618 -7.76 6.41 -0.71
C SER A 618 -7.07 7.69 -1.12
N LYS A 619 -6.85 7.83 -2.43
CA LYS A 619 -6.37 9.07 -3.07
C LYS A 619 -7.17 10.31 -2.68
N LEU A 620 -8.42 10.15 -2.25
CA LEU A 620 -9.28 11.28 -1.84
C LEU A 620 -8.88 11.89 -0.50
N PHE A 621 -8.06 11.19 0.29
CA PHE A 621 -7.47 11.72 1.51
C PHE A 621 -6.01 12.16 1.33
N GLU A 622 -5.39 11.92 0.16
CA GLU A 622 -4.10 12.51 -0.18
C GLU A 622 -4.28 13.96 -0.63
N ALA A 623 -3.73 14.89 0.14
CA ALA A 623 -3.68 16.31 -0.21
C ALA A 623 -2.37 16.61 -0.95
N ASP A 624 -2.39 17.67 -1.77
CA ASP A 624 -1.17 18.27 -2.30
C ASP A 624 -0.27 18.66 -1.12
N ARG A 625 0.90 18.03 -1.04
CA ARG A 625 1.82 18.23 0.09
C ARG A 625 3.26 18.19 -0.38
N PHE A 626 4.06 18.95 0.34
CA PHE A 626 5.51 18.83 0.39
C PHE A 626 5.86 18.06 1.67
N GLY A 627 6.81 17.14 1.59
CA GLY A 627 7.27 16.38 2.74
C GLY A 627 8.78 16.23 2.78
N LEU A 628 9.30 16.09 3.99
CA LEU A 628 10.71 15.84 4.28
C LEU A 628 10.84 14.63 5.19
N SER A 629 11.78 13.75 4.90
CA SER A 629 12.15 12.66 5.80
C SER A 629 13.66 12.60 5.93
N SER A 630 14.14 12.35 7.15
CA SER A 630 15.54 12.07 7.40
C SER A 630 15.67 10.97 8.44
N THR A 631 16.60 10.05 8.22
CA THR A 631 17.00 9.05 9.21
C THR A 631 18.50 9.07 9.31
N THR A 632 19.01 9.28 10.53
CA THR A 632 20.44 9.21 10.85
C THR A 632 20.66 8.10 11.86
N THR A 633 21.58 7.19 11.57
CA THR A 633 22.04 6.15 12.49
C THR A 633 23.53 6.31 12.73
N TYR A 634 23.92 6.34 14.00
CA TYR A 634 25.31 6.38 14.46
C TYR A 634 25.63 5.12 15.25
N PHE A 635 26.82 4.58 15.03
CA PHE A 635 27.36 3.43 15.75
C PHE A 635 28.64 3.84 16.49
N SER A 636 28.91 3.24 17.66
CA SER A 636 30.16 3.49 18.39
C SER A 636 31.43 3.01 17.67
N SER A 637 31.27 2.19 16.63
CA SER A 637 32.31 1.87 15.64
C SER A 637 32.69 3.06 14.75
N SER A 638 32.09 4.24 14.98
CA SER A 638 32.21 5.43 14.14
C SER A 638 31.59 5.31 12.75
N GLU A 639 30.78 4.27 12.51
CA GLU A 639 29.91 4.19 11.34
C GLU A 639 28.76 5.21 11.44
N VAL A 640 28.46 5.88 10.33
CA VAL A 640 27.33 6.79 10.14
C VAL A 640 26.56 6.38 8.90
N ARG A 641 25.24 6.26 9.04
CA ARG A 641 24.30 6.09 7.93
C ARG A 641 23.26 7.20 7.96
N GLU A 642 23.06 7.87 6.85
CA GLU A 642 22.07 8.92 6.71
C GLU A 642 21.25 8.71 5.44
N THR A 643 19.93 8.78 5.56
CA THR A 643 19.01 8.86 4.42
C THR A 643 18.22 10.15 4.54
N ALA A 644 18.05 10.88 3.44
CA ALA A 644 17.24 12.09 3.38
C ALA A 644 16.34 12.06 2.14
N SER A 645 15.11 12.50 2.29
CA SER A 645 14.12 12.53 1.22
C SER A 645 13.40 13.85 1.22
N GLN A 646 13.30 14.44 0.03
CA GLN A 646 12.39 15.54 -0.28
C GLN A 646 11.39 15.04 -1.32
N PHE A 647 10.11 15.18 -1.06
CA PHE A 647 9.08 14.71 -1.97
C PHE A 647 7.87 15.63 -1.98
N GLY A 648 7.09 15.56 -3.06
CA GLY A 648 5.81 16.27 -3.08
C GLY A 648 4.90 15.85 -4.22
N THR A 649 3.62 16.13 -4.04
CA THR A 649 2.57 15.95 -5.05
C THR A 649 1.80 17.25 -5.18
N PHE A 650 1.59 17.68 -6.43
CA PHE A 650 0.90 18.91 -6.79
C PHE A 650 0.02 18.65 -8.02
N GLY A 651 -1.26 18.39 -7.82
CA GLY A 651 -2.21 18.09 -8.89
C GLY A 651 -1.82 16.84 -9.69
N ASN A 652 -1.40 17.03 -10.94
CA ASN A 652 -1.02 15.96 -11.88
C ASN A 652 0.52 15.75 -11.96
N PHE A 653 1.27 16.30 -11.01
CA PHE A 653 2.72 16.13 -10.90
C PHE A 653 3.13 15.60 -9.52
N SER A 654 4.05 14.63 -9.49
CA SER A 654 4.74 14.19 -8.26
C SER A 654 6.24 14.11 -8.49
N TYR A 655 7.03 14.36 -7.44
CA TYR A 655 8.47 14.19 -7.49
C TYR A 655 9.04 13.66 -6.17
N SER A 656 10.24 13.10 -6.23
CA SER A 656 11.10 12.84 -5.07
C SER A 656 12.57 13.07 -5.42
N ILE A 657 13.33 13.47 -4.41
CA ILE A 657 14.78 13.50 -4.38
C ILE A 657 15.17 12.73 -3.12
N ASP A 658 15.76 11.55 -3.30
CA ASP A 658 16.19 10.67 -2.22
C ASP A 658 17.70 10.56 -2.21
N THR A 659 18.33 10.80 -1.06
CA THR A 659 19.77 10.71 -0.87
C THR A 659 20.10 9.72 0.22
N GLU A 660 21.08 8.85 -0.02
CA GLU A 660 21.66 7.95 0.97
C GLU A 660 23.16 8.24 1.08
N TYR A 661 23.66 8.37 2.31
CA TYR A 661 25.07 8.50 2.64
C TYR A 661 25.47 7.46 3.68
N GLN A 662 26.57 6.77 3.45
CA GLN A 662 27.18 5.87 4.41
C GLN A 662 28.68 6.15 4.50
N TYR A 663 29.17 6.19 5.73
CA TYR A 663 30.58 6.13 6.06
C TYR A 663 30.77 5.08 7.14
N ASP A 664 31.50 4.01 6.83
CA ASP A 664 31.90 2.98 7.77
C ASP A 664 33.44 2.88 7.71
N PRO A 665 34.16 3.21 8.79
CA PRO A 665 35.62 3.09 8.81
C PRO A 665 36.09 1.62 8.88
N GLY A 666 35.17 0.67 9.06
CA GLY A 666 35.48 -0.74 9.14
C GLY A 666 35.98 -1.18 10.52
N GLN A 667 36.28 -2.48 10.64
CA GLN A 667 36.75 -3.15 11.86
C GLN A 667 38.11 -3.84 11.67
N ARG A 668 38.57 -3.97 10.43
CA ARG A 668 39.89 -4.49 10.05
C ARG A 668 40.64 -3.43 9.22
N PRO A 669 41.96 -3.50 9.08
CA PRO A 669 42.64 -2.56 8.21
C PRO A 669 42.15 -2.71 6.77
N ASN A 670 41.96 -1.58 6.08
CA ASN A 670 41.51 -1.54 4.70
C ASN A 670 40.10 -2.11 4.44
N ASN A 671 39.16 -2.10 5.40
CA ASN A 671 37.74 -2.45 5.12
C ASN A 671 36.76 -1.28 5.32
N GLU A 672 37.23 -0.06 5.09
CA GLU A 672 36.38 1.12 5.08
C GLU A 672 35.52 1.20 3.82
N ILE A 673 34.33 1.79 3.94
CA ILE A 673 33.45 2.17 2.82
C ILE A 673 32.90 3.58 3.02
N THR A 674 32.90 4.36 1.93
CA THR A 674 32.16 5.61 1.80
C THR A 674 31.25 5.50 0.58
N ARG A 675 29.96 5.74 0.77
CA ARG A 675 28.94 5.65 -0.28
C ARG A 675 28.05 6.87 -0.24
N SER A 676 27.81 7.45 -1.41
CA SER A 676 26.81 8.51 -1.61
C SER A 676 25.95 8.16 -2.81
N GLU A 677 24.63 8.16 -2.63
CA GLU A 677 23.66 7.86 -3.68
C GLU A 677 22.56 8.90 -3.69
N THR A 678 22.11 9.30 -4.88
CA THR A 678 20.95 10.18 -5.02
C THR A 678 20.06 9.71 -6.17
N TYR A 679 18.78 9.58 -5.89
CA TYR A 679 17.74 9.29 -6.86
C TYR A 679 16.86 10.52 -7.05
N GLY A 680 16.69 10.94 -8.30
CA GLY A 680 15.68 11.94 -8.68
C GLY A 680 14.57 11.26 -9.45
N GLN A 681 13.32 11.43 -9.01
CA GLN A 681 12.17 10.83 -9.68
C GLN A 681 11.08 11.87 -9.92
N MET A 682 10.39 11.75 -11.05
CA MET A 682 9.31 12.64 -11.45
C MET A 682 8.21 11.86 -12.16
N LYS A 683 6.96 12.27 -11.96
CA LYS A 683 5.80 11.71 -12.65
C LYS A 683 4.84 12.78 -13.11
N PHE A 684 4.30 12.55 -14.30
CA PHE A 684 3.30 13.41 -14.92
C PHE A 684 2.11 12.57 -15.35
N GLN A 685 0.92 12.92 -14.87
CA GLN A 685 -0.33 12.33 -15.35
C GLN A 685 -0.83 13.16 -16.53
N ILE A 686 -0.64 12.63 -17.74
CA ILE A 686 -1.01 13.31 -18.99
C ILE A 686 -2.52 13.22 -19.20
N THR A 687 -3.09 12.04 -18.97
CA THR A 687 -4.53 11.78 -18.97
C THR A 687 -4.89 10.88 -17.78
N PRO A 688 -6.18 10.62 -17.49
CA PRO A 688 -6.56 9.63 -16.48
C PRO A 688 -5.97 8.22 -16.68
N ARG A 689 -5.56 7.88 -17.92
CA ARG A 689 -5.03 6.56 -18.31
C ARG A 689 -3.54 6.56 -18.60
N ASP A 690 -2.96 7.74 -18.85
CA ASP A 690 -1.59 7.91 -19.33
C ASP A 690 -0.70 8.56 -18.26
N VAL A 691 0.36 7.87 -17.86
CA VAL A 691 1.35 8.36 -16.89
C VAL A 691 2.75 8.26 -17.50
N LEU A 692 3.49 9.36 -17.43
CA LEU A 692 4.92 9.40 -17.73
C LEU A 692 5.72 9.40 -16.43
N PHE A 693 6.76 8.57 -16.36
CA PHE A 693 7.70 8.45 -15.25
C PHE A 693 9.12 8.73 -15.74
N LEU A 694 9.89 9.48 -14.95
CA LEU A 694 11.30 9.74 -15.21
C LEU A 694 12.09 9.45 -13.93
N GLN A 695 13.24 8.80 -14.07
CA GLN A 695 14.16 8.54 -12.97
C GLN A 695 15.60 8.78 -13.39
N THR A 696 16.36 9.43 -12.51
CA THR A 696 17.81 9.56 -12.59
C THR A 696 18.47 9.03 -11.32
N LYS A 697 19.67 8.46 -11.45
CA LYS A 697 20.49 8.00 -10.32
C LYS A 697 21.93 8.52 -10.44
N TYR A 698 22.44 9.01 -9.33
CA TYR A 698 23.85 9.29 -9.06
C TYR A 698 24.37 8.33 -7.99
N GLN A 699 25.60 7.84 -8.14
CA GLN A 699 26.29 7.07 -7.10
C GLN A 699 27.83 7.27 -7.16
N ASP A 700 28.48 7.44 -6.01
CA ASP A 700 29.94 7.33 -5.81
C ASP A 700 30.18 6.41 -4.61
N VAL A 701 30.79 5.26 -4.86
CA VAL A 701 31.20 4.27 -3.84
C VAL A 701 32.71 4.21 -3.85
N ARG A 702 33.32 4.30 -2.66
CA ARG A 702 34.77 4.13 -2.45
C ARG A 702 34.96 3.17 -1.30
N GLN A 703 35.74 2.12 -1.52
CA GLN A 703 35.94 1.09 -0.51
C GLN A 703 37.34 0.46 -0.58
N GLY A 704 37.75 -0.15 0.53
CA GLY A 704 38.88 -1.08 0.58
C GLY A 704 38.44 -2.50 0.21
N ASP A 705 38.94 -3.48 0.96
CA ASP A 705 38.52 -4.88 0.93
C ASP A 705 37.30 -5.08 1.86
N LEU A 706 36.12 -5.27 1.27
CA LEU A 706 34.88 -5.59 1.98
C LEU A 706 34.49 -7.07 1.89
N LEU A 707 35.28 -7.91 1.21
CA LEU A 707 34.91 -9.32 1.05
C LEU A 707 34.82 -10.00 2.41
N GLN A 708 33.81 -10.84 2.61
CA GLN A 708 33.68 -11.62 3.82
C GLN A 708 34.78 -12.68 3.85
N ARG A 709 35.49 -12.79 4.98
CA ARG A 709 36.61 -13.71 5.20
C ARG A 709 36.36 -14.56 6.44
N TYR A 710 36.76 -15.84 6.40
CA TYR A 710 36.73 -16.70 7.59
C TYR A 710 37.74 -16.20 8.64
N ASP A 711 38.98 -15.94 8.23
CA ASP A 711 40.02 -15.33 9.07
C ASP A 711 40.07 -13.81 8.80
N GLN A 712 39.98 -13.00 9.87
CA GLN A 712 40.01 -11.54 9.73
C GLN A 712 41.42 -10.99 9.51
N ASP A 713 42.45 -11.77 9.84
CA ASP A 713 43.84 -11.42 9.57
C ASP A 713 44.20 -11.64 8.08
N ASP A 714 43.41 -12.42 7.34
CA ASP A 714 43.53 -12.65 5.89
C ASP A 714 42.79 -11.56 5.09
N PHE A 715 43.32 -10.33 5.14
CA PHE A 715 42.79 -9.20 4.38
C PHE A 715 43.74 -8.71 3.29
N ALA A 716 43.18 -8.02 2.29
CA ALA A 716 43.95 -7.40 1.21
C ALA A 716 44.28 -5.94 1.53
N PRO A 717 45.48 -5.57 2.02
CA PRO A 717 45.84 -4.17 2.29
C PRO A 717 45.96 -3.30 1.03
N GLY A 718 46.21 -3.91 -0.13
CA GLY A 718 46.42 -3.24 -1.41
C GLY A 718 45.15 -2.90 -2.19
N VAL A 719 44.01 -3.50 -1.84
CA VAL A 719 42.76 -3.39 -2.60
C VAL A 719 42.11 -2.03 -2.41
N ARG A 720 41.80 -1.38 -3.53
CA ARG A 720 40.99 -0.17 -3.61
C ARG A 720 39.99 -0.33 -4.74
N PHE A 721 38.74 -0.06 -4.42
CA PHE A 721 37.64 -0.10 -5.37
C PHE A 721 36.87 1.22 -5.34
N ARG A 722 36.58 1.74 -6.52
CA ARG A 722 35.71 2.89 -6.71
C ARG A 722 34.72 2.61 -7.85
N GLU A 723 33.45 2.88 -7.60
CA GLU A 723 32.38 2.80 -8.59
C GLU A 723 31.70 4.17 -8.67
N VAL A 724 31.65 4.73 -9.88
CA VAL A 724 31.05 6.04 -10.16
C VAL A 724 29.97 5.89 -11.22
N GLN A 725 28.85 6.57 -10.97
CA GLN A 725 27.63 6.45 -11.74
C GLN A 725 27.06 7.86 -12.02
N GLU A 726 27.53 8.55 -13.08
CA GLU A 726 27.33 10.01 -13.30
C GLU A 726 26.79 10.43 -14.69
N PRO A 727 25.52 10.89 -14.78
CA PRO A 727 24.37 10.20 -14.21
C PRO A 727 24.28 8.81 -14.86
N ALA A 728 24.34 7.77 -14.04
CA ALA A 728 24.43 6.40 -14.53
C ALA A 728 23.14 5.91 -15.16
N ILE A 729 22.03 6.12 -14.45
CA ILE A 729 20.75 5.55 -14.81
C ILE A 729 19.85 6.71 -15.20
N ILE A 730 19.39 6.71 -16.44
CA ILE A 730 18.32 7.58 -16.92
C ILE A 730 17.23 6.67 -17.47
N LEU A 731 16.10 6.60 -16.76
CA LEU A 731 14.94 5.81 -17.16
C LEU A 731 13.78 6.72 -17.50
N ALA A 732 13.11 6.40 -18.60
CA ALA A 732 11.82 6.94 -18.97
C ALA A 732 10.82 5.78 -19.05
N GLY A 733 9.71 5.94 -18.36
CA GLY A 733 8.63 4.97 -18.32
C GLY A 733 7.31 5.58 -18.77
N PHE A 734 6.49 4.78 -19.46
CA PHE A 734 5.15 5.17 -19.85
C PHE A 734 4.16 4.07 -19.49
N ARG A 735 3.06 4.44 -18.85
CA ARG A 735 1.93 3.55 -18.54
C ARG A 735 0.70 4.02 -19.29
N HIS A 736 0.05 3.11 -20.00
CA HIS A 736 -1.29 3.27 -20.53
C HIS A 736 -2.25 2.24 -19.91
N GLU A 737 -3.39 2.69 -19.40
CA GLU A 737 -4.47 1.83 -18.91
C GLU A 737 -5.61 1.76 -19.94
N TRP A 738 -5.77 0.59 -20.57
CA TRP A 738 -6.82 0.36 -21.58
C TRP A 738 -8.20 0.16 -20.94
N ALA A 739 -8.20 -0.56 -19.82
CA ALA A 739 -9.34 -0.90 -18.98
C ALA A 739 -8.81 -1.21 -17.57
N PRO A 740 -9.67 -1.26 -16.53
CA PRO A 740 -9.22 -1.68 -15.20
C PRO A 740 -8.53 -3.04 -15.26
N GLY A 741 -7.29 -3.12 -14.76
CA GLY A 741 -6.48 -4.34 -14.78
C GLY A 741 -5.80 -4.64 -16.12
N VAL A 742 -6.02 -3.82 -17.15
CA VAL A 742 -5.38 -3.97 -18.47
C VAL A 742 -4.43 -2.81 -18.73
N HIS A 743 -3.13 -3.08 -18.62
CA HIS A 743 -2.08 -2.06 -18.67
C HIS A 743 -1.01 -2.41 -19.71
N THR A 744 -0.52 -1.39 -20.41
CA THR A 744 0.74 -1.48 -21.15
C THR A 744 1.76 -0.57 -20.48
N LEU A 745 2.89 -1.15 -20.11
CA LEU A 745 4.06 -0.45 -19.57
C LEU A 745 5.16 -0.45 -20.63
N LEU A 746 5.75 0.70 -20.85
CA LEU A 746 6.97 0.88 -21.64
C LEU A 746 8.06 1.40 -20.72
N LEU A 747 9.26 0.87 -20.86
CA LEU A 747 10.44 1.33 -20.16
C LEU A 747 11.56 1.49 -21.20
N ALA A 748 12.24 2.62 -21.19
CA ALA A 748 13.43 2.83 -21.98
C ALA A 748 14.47 3.58 -21.15
N GLY A 749 15.75 3.34 -21.40
CA GLY A 749 16.77 4.06 -20.64
C GLY A 749 18.20 3.82 -21.09
N ARG A 750 19.08 4.58 -20.45
CA ARG A 750 20.54 4.45 -20.55
C ARG A 750 21.06 4.10 -19.16
N LEU A 751 21.89 3.06 -19.09
CA LEU A 751 22.61 2.63 -17.92
C LEU A 751 24.10 2.82 -18.20
N ALA A 752 24.84 3.42 -17.29
CA ALA A 752 26.27 3.64 -17.41
C ALA A 752 26.96 3.47 -16.07
N ASP A 753 28.19 2.97 -16.08
CA ASP A 753 28.94 2.68 -14.86
C ASP A 753 30.43 2.76 -15.14
N GLU A 754 31.19 3.24 -14.16
CA GLU A 754 32.63 3.39 -14.23
C GLU A 754 33.24 2.77 -12.99
N ILE A 755 33.98 1.68 -13.19
CA ILE A 755 34.66 0.96 -12.12
C ILE A 755 36.16 1.18 -12.26
N THR A 756 36.79 1.60 -11.17
CA THR A 756 38.24 1.60 -11.02
C THR A 756 38.61 0.69 -9.85
N PHE A 757 39.50 -0.25 -10.13
CA PHE A 757 40.01 -1.21 -9.15
C PHE A 757 41.53 -1.22 -9.19
N SER A 758 42.17 -1.27 -8.03
CA SER A 758 43.60 -1.52 -7.92
C SER A 758 43.90 -2.44 -6.76
N ASP A 759 44.83 -3.35 -6.96
CA ASP A 759 45.38 -4.19 -5.92
C ASP A 759 46.90 -4.17 -6.04
N LEU A 760 47.54 -3.47 -5.10
CA LEU A 760 48.96 -3.12 -5.18
C LEU A 760 49.71 -3.70 -3.98
N ASN A 761 50.87 -4.30 -4.27
CA ASN A 761 51.74 -4.87 -3.27
C ASN A 761 52.61 -3.80 -2.60
N ARG A 762 52.70 -3.82 -1.27
CA ARG A 762 53.70 -3.02 -0.55
C ARG A 762 55.02 -3.78 -0.55
N ALA A 763 56.13 -3.05 -0.51
CA ALA A 763 57.47 -3.65 -0.49
C ALA A 763 57.69 -4.62 0.69
N ALA A 764 57.07 -4.34 1.85
CA ALA A 764 57.11 -5.24 3.01
C ALA A 764 56.35 -6.55 2.74
N ASP A 765 55.22 -6.48 2.04
CA ASP A 765 54.39 -7.65 1.72
C ASP A 765 55.10 -8.55 0.68
N ALA A 766 55.71 -7.93 -0.34
CA ALA A 766 56.51 -8.64 -1.32
C ALA A 766 57.76 -9.30 -0.70
N ALA A 767 58.42 -8.61 0.24
CA ALA A 767 59.58 -9.15 0.96
C ALA A 767 59.18 -10.31 1.90
N GLU A 768 58.01 -10.23 2.54
CA GLU A 768 57.46 -11.30 3.37
C GLU A 768 57.20 -12.55 2.52
N PHE A 769 56.51 -12.39 1.38
CA PHE A 769 56.25 -13.49 0.45
C PHE A 769 57.54 -14.20 0.00
N VAL A 770 58.58 -13.44 -0.37
CA VAL A 770 59.88 -14.01 -0.75
C VAL A 770 60.52 -14.78 0.40
N ARG A 771 60.34 -14.34 1.65
CA ARG A 771 60.97 -14.94 2.83
C ARG A 771 60.29 -16.21 3.30
N THR A 772 58.97 -16.22 3.34
CA THR A 772 58.19 -17.27 4.03
C THR A 772 57.37 -18.13 3.07
N GLY A 773 57.23 -17.71 1.81
CA GLY A 773 56.23 -18.26 0.89
C GLY A 773 54.79 -17.93 1.31
N TYR A 774 54.60 -17.25 2.45
CA TYR A 774 53.32 -16.84 3.01
C TYR A 774 52.90 -15.51 2.37
N GLN A 775 51.67 -15.46 1.84
CA GLN A 775 51.23 -14.44 0.89
C GLN A 775 50.43 -13.32 1.56
N PRO A 776 50.88 -12.04 1.55
CA PRO A 776 50.14 -10.96 2.21
C PRO A 776 49.17 -10.18 1.31
N ASN A 777 48.87 -10.61 0.08
CA ASN A 777 47.97 -9.90 -0.87
C ASN A 777 47.24 -10.82 -1.89
N VAL A 778 46.20 -10.26 -2.56
CA VAL A 778 45.04 -10.98 -3.16
C VAL A 778 45.05 -11.14 -4.69
N SER A 779 45.76 -10.34 -5.47
CA SER A 779 45.88 -10.52 -6.93
C SER A 779 46.79 -11.68 -7.30
N ARG A 780 46.22 -12.88 -7.18
CA ARG A 780 46.81 -14.17 -7.49
C ARG A 780 46.66 -14.44 -8.97
N SER A 781 47.63 -13.97 -9.75
CA SER A 781 47.67 -14.30 -11.18
C SER A 781 48.10 -15.76 -11.35
N LEU A 782 47.26 -16.55 -12.01
CA LEU A 782 47.54 -17.96 -12.27
C LEU A 782 48.54 -18.10 -13.42
N ILE A 783 49.70 -18.68 -13.11
CA ILE A 783 50.76 -18.96 -14.06
C ILE A 783 50.70 -20.42 -14.45
N LEU A 784 50.62 -20.70 -15.74
CA LEU A 784 50.64 -22.05 -16.31
C LEU A 784 51.98 -22.26 -17.02
N THR A 785 52.77 -23.21 -16.53
CA THR A 785 54.00 -23.59 -17.23
C THR A 785 53.69 -24.62 -18.31
N ARG A 786 54.27 -24.43 -19.48
CA ARG A 786 54.13 -25.34 -20.61
C ARG A 786 55.47 -25.90 -21.03
N ASN A 787 55.47 -27.17 -21.42
CA ASN A 787 56.61 -27.79 -22.09
C ASN A 787 56.67 -27.39 -23.57
N PRO A 788 57.74 -27.72 -24.32
CA PRO A 788 57.84 -27.42 -25.75
C PRO A 788 56.74 -28.05 -26.63
N ALA A 789 56.01 -29.05 -26.13
CA ALA A 789 54.86 -29.67 -26.80
C ALA A 789 53.53 -28.95 -26.49
N GLY A 790 53.54 -27.87 -25.69
CA GLY A 790 52.37 -27.06 -25.33
C GLY A 790 51.53 -27.61 -24.17
N ALA A 791 51.91 -28.76 -23.60
CA ALA A 791 51.20 -29.36 -22.47
C ALA A 791 51.53 -28.64 -21.16
N ILE A 792 50.51 -28.45 -20.31
CA ILE A 792 50.65 -27.85 -18.98
C ILE A 792 51.42 -28.81 -18.08
N THR A 793 52.53 -28.34 -17.51
CA THR A 793 53.41 -29.14 -16.64
C THR A 793 53.33 -28.78 -15.16
N ASN A 794 52.93 -27.55 -14.85
CA ASN A 794 52.78 -27.05 -13.48
C ASN A 794 51.93 -25.76 -13.49
N ALA A 795 51.28 -25.45 -12.39
CA ALA A 795 50.55 -24.20 -12.18
C ALA A 795 50.83 -23.63 -10.79
N PHE A 796 50.99 -22.31 -10.70
CA PHE A 796 51.22 -21.62 -9.43
C PHE A 796 50.72 -20.18 -9.49
N LEU A 797 50.58 -19.54 -8.34
CA LEU A 797 50.06 -18.19 -8.21
C LEU A 797 51.20 -17.20 -7.93
N LEU A 798 51.19 -16.05 -8.59
CA LEU A 798 52.11 -14.94 -8.29
C LEU A 798 51.33 -13.69 -7.84
N PRO A 799 51.84 -12.96 -6.82
CA PRO A 799 51.25 -11.71 -6.36
C PRO A 799 51.70 -10.55 -7.26
N LEU A 800 50.96 -10.31 -8.34
CA LEU A 800 51.26 -9.23 -9.29
C LEU A 800 50.47 -7.96 -8.94
N ASP A 801 51.01 -6.80 -9.30
CA ASP A 801 50.30 -5.53 -9.12
C ASP A 801 49.27 -5.38 -10.24
N LEU A 802 48.01 -5.12 -9.89
CA LEU A 802 46.91 -4.96 -10.83
C LEU A 802 46.31 -3.56 -10.74
N ARG A 803 46.16 -2.91 -11.90
CA ARG A 803 45.30 -1.74 -12.10
C ARG A 803 44.26 -2.08 -13.15
N TYR A 804 43.01 -1.79 -12.86
CA TYR A 804 41.86 -2.11 -13.70
C TYR A 804 40.95 -0.89 -13.77
N HIS A 805 40.51 -0.56 -14.97
CA HIS A 805 39.53 0.49 -15.21
C HIS A 805 38.56 0.03 -16.29
N SER A 806 37.26 0.07 -15.99
CA SER A 806 36.21 -0.33 -16.93
C SER A 806 35.09 0.69 -16.94
N THR A 807 34.68 1.08 -18.14
CA THR A 807 33.41 1.78 -18.35
C THR A 807 32.42 0.83 -19.02
N PHE A 808 31.16 0.95 -18.63
CA PHE A 808 30.04 0.21 -19.18
C PHE A 808 28.96 1.21 -19.59
N THR A 809 28.38 1.05 -20.77
CA THR A 809 27.18 1.79 -21.17
C THR A 809 26.26 0.86 -21.95
N THR A 810 25.00 0.75 -21.51
CA THR A 810 23.96 0.02 -22.24
C THR A 810 22.69 0.83 -22.35
N TYR A 811 21.98 0.65 -23.44
CA TYR A 811 20.62 1.11 -23.64
C TYR A 811 19.66 -0.05 -23.43
N THR A 812 18.52 0.22 -22.82
CA THR A 812 17.48 -0.78 -22.55
C THR A 812 16.14 -0.28 -23.07
N GLY A 813 15.33 -1.19 -23.60
CA GLY A 813 13.95 -0.98 -23.99
C GLY A 813 13.13 -2.21 -23.62
N GLU A 814 12.02 -2.03 -22.91
CA GLU A 814 11.12 -3.11 -22.52
C GLU A 814 9.65 -2.69 -22.68
N VAL A 815 8.85 -3.62 -23.20
CA VAL A 815 7.39 -3.54 -23.18
C VAL A 815 6.86 -4.67 -22.32
N ASN A 816 5.93 -4.33 -21.42
CA ASN A 816 5.22 -5.27 -20.57
C ASN A 816 3.72 -4.99 -20.70
N HIS A 817 2.93 -6.04 -20.91
CA HIS A 817 1.48 -5.97 -21.00
C HIS A 817 0.87 -6.86 -19.92
N ILE A 818 -0.01 -6.26 -19.12
CA ILE A 818 -0.74 -6.91 -18.03
C ILE A 818 -2.20 -6.97 -18.46
N TRP A 819 -2.78 -8.16 -18.44
CA TRP A 819 -4.19 -8.39 -18.63
C TRP A 819 -4.74 -9.15 -17.44
N GLU A 820 -5.42 -8.43 -16.55
CA GLU A 820 -6.09 -9.00 -15.40
C GLU A 820 -7.61 -9.08 -15.59
N GLN A 821 -8.17 -10.23 -15.23
CA GLN A 821 -9.59 -10.54 -15.23
C GLN A 821 -9.96 -11.20 -13.90
N GLU A 822 -11.25 -11.52 -13.69
CA GLU A 822 -11.71 -12.07 -12.40
C GLU A 822 -11.04 -13.41 -12.03
N ASN A 823 -10.74 -14.27 -13.01
CA ASN A 823 -10.22 -15.62 -12.79
C ASN A 823 -8.84 -15.88 -13.44
N ASN A 824 -8.25 -14.88 -14.10
CA ASN A 824 -7.00 -15.02 -14.84
C ASN A 824 -6.20 -13.70 -14.77
N THR A 825 -4.89 -13.80 -14.55
CA THR A 825 -3.94 -12.71 -14.81
C THR A 825 -2.85 -13.18 -15.78
N LEU A 826 -2.77 -12.54 -16.96
CA LEU A 826 -1.73 -12.75 -17.96
C LEU A 826 -0.75 -11.56 -17.94
N VAL A 827 0.54 -11.84 -17.82
CA VAL A 827 1.62 -10.85 -17.95
C VAL A 827 2.56 -11.31 -19.05
N ALA A 828 2.75 -10.50 -20.08
CA ALA A 828 3.64 -10.82 -21.19
C ALA A 828 4.51 -9.61 -21.57
N GLY A 829 5.74 -9.85 -21.96
CA GLY A 829 6.65 -8.77 -22.28
C GLY A 829 7.84 -9.18 -23.13
N ALA A 830 8.54 -8.16 -23.62
CA ALA A 830 9.76 -8.31 -24.38
C ALA A 830 10.74 -7.20 -24.01
N ARG A 831 12.01 -7.57 -23.82
CA ARG A 831 13.11 -6.68 -23.45
C ARG A 831 14.24 -6.80 -24.47
N PHE A 832 14.82 -5.66 -24.81
CA PHE A 832 15.98 -5.52 -25.68
C PHE A 832 17.02 -4.63 -24.97
N GLN A 833 18.25 -5.11 -24.89
CA GLN A 833 19.39 -4.32 -24.40
C GLN A 833 20.52 -4.40 -25.41
N SER A 834 21.25 -3.30 -25.56
CA SER A 834 22.44 -3.22 -26.38
C SER A 834 23.41 -2.20 -25.79
N GLY A 835 24.67 -2.58 -25.66
CA GLY A 835 25.68 -1.80 -24.97
C GLY A 835 27.09 -2.27 -25.22
N GLU A 836 28.05 -1.55 -24.63
CA GLU A 836 29.47 -1.86 -24.71
C GLU A 836 30.14 -1.74 -23.33
N PHE A 837 31.15 -2.58 -23.13
CA PHE A 837 32.18 -2.43 -22.11
C PHE A 837 33.45 -1.94 -22.79
N HIS A 838 34.08 -0.92 -22.23
CA HIS A 838 35.46 -0.54 -22.54
C HIS A 838 36.31 -0.78 -21.31
N THR A 839 37.23 -1.73 -21.41
CA THR A 839 37.98 -2.21 -20.27
C THR A 839 39.47 -2.12 -20.55
N THR A 840 40.18 -1.61 -19.56
CA THR A 840 41.64 -1.52 -19.55
C THR A 840 42.18 -2.17 -18.30
N ASP A 841 43.23 -2.97 -18.44
CA ASP A 841 43.98 -3.53 -17.34
C ASP A 841 45.48 -3.33 -17.55
N ARG A 842 46.21 -3.26 -16.43
CA ARG A 842 47.66 -3.25 -16.42
C ARG A 842 48.16 -4.12 -15.28
N ILE A 843 48.99 -5.09 -15.62
CA ILE A 843 49.62 -6.01 -14.68
C ILE A 843 51.13 -5.77 -14.68
N ASP A 844 51.68 -5.42 -13.51
CA ASP A 844 53.10 -5.10 -13.29
C ASP A 844 53.74 -6.07 -12.26
N ASN A 845 55.08 -6.14 -12.24
CA ASN A 845 55.80 -6.83 -11.16
C ASN A 845 55.62 -6.09 -9.82
N PRO A 846 55.49 -6.80 -8.68
CA PRO A 846 55.39 -6.14 -7.39
C PRO A 846 56.72 -5.45 -6.99
N PRO A 847 56.68 -4.36 -6.21
CA PRO A 847 57.89 -3.65 -5.78
C PRO A 847 58.80 -4.51 -4.89
N GLY A 848 60.10 -4.57 -5.20
CA GLY A 848 61.09 -5.27 -4.37
C GLY A 848 61.13 -6.79 -4.53
N PHE A 849 60.45 -7.34 -5.54
CA PHE A 849 60.49 -8.76 -5.88
C PHE A 849 61.91 -9.22 -6.27
N ALA A 850 62.35 -10.39 -5.78
CA ALA A 850 63.68 -10.93 -6.00
C ALA A 850 63.84 -11.45 -7.46
N GLY A 851 63.98 -10.51 -8.41
CA GLY A 851 64.05 -10.74 -9.85
C GLY A 851 62.70 -10.42 -10.53
N PRO A 852 62.65 -9.60 -11.59
CA PRO A 852 61.39 -9.30 -12.27
C PRO A 852 60.83 -10.57 -12.95
N PHE A 853 59.55 -10.88 -12.73
CA PHE A 853 58.88 -11.94 -13.48
C PHE A 853 58.66 -11.53 -14.95
N PHE A 854 58.44 -10.23 -15.19
CA PHE A 854 58.36 -9.64 -16.52
C PHE A 854 59.44 -8.58 -16.78
N ASP A 855 60.09 -8.59 -17.94
CA ASP A 855 61.08 -7.56 -18.31
C ASP A 855 60.44 -6.20 -18.73
N VAL A 856 59.16 -6.23 -19.09
CA VAL A 856 58.26 -5.10 -19.39
C VAL A 856 56.87 -5.44 -18.81
N PRO A 857 55.94 -4.49 -18.58
CA PRO A 857 54.59 -4.83 -18.10
C PRO A 857 53.98 -5.95 -18.95
N ALA A 858 53.54 -7.02 -18.31
CA ALA A 858 53.18 -8.27 -18.96
C ALA A 858 51.96 -8.18 -19.87
N ALA A 859 51.06 -7.29 -19.47
CA ALA A 859 49.71 -7.17 -19.96
C ALA A 859 49.30 -5.71 -19.73
N ALA A 860 49.12 -4.99 -20.83
CA ALA A 860 48.42 -3.73 -20.87
C ALA A 860 47.39 -3.89 -21.99
N HIS A 861 46.16 -4.26 -21.63
CA HIS A 861 45.11 -4.45 -22.62
C HIS A 861 44.16 -3.27 -22.59
N ASP A 862 43.66 -2.96 -23.77
CA ASP A 862 42.58 -2.01 -24.01
C ASP A 862 41.71 -2.63 -25.10
N PHE A 863 40.47 -2.94 -24.75
CA PHE A 863 39.54 -3.50 -25.70
C PHE A 863 38.11 -3.07 -25.39
N ARG A 864 37.26 -3.24 -26.40
CA ARG A 864 35.82 -3.05 -26.30
C ARG A 864 35.12 -4.37 -26.56
N THR A 865 34.07 -4.64 -25.80
CA THR A 865 33.21 -5.81 -25.96
C THR A 865 31.75 -5.39 -25.88
N GLU A 866 30.90 -6.08 -26.62
CA GLU A 866 29.47 -5.80 -26.71
C GLU A 866 28.68 -6.62 -25.68
N LEU A 867 27.55 -6.04 -25.28
CA LEU A 867 26.50 -6.67 -24.48
C LEU A 867 25.18 -6.50 -25.23
N ASP A 868 24.61 -7.59 -25.72
CA ASP A 868 23.27 -7.57 -26.32
C ASP A 868 22.36 -8.58 -25.65
N ARG A 869 21.15 -8.17 -25.30
CA ARG A 869 20.13 -9.04 -24.72
C ARG A 869 18.81 -8.95 -25.45
N GLN A 870 18.19 -10.10 -25.66
CA GLN A 870 16.83 -10.24 -26.15
C GLN A 870 16.10 -11.20 -25.21
N SER A 871 15.05 -10.72 -24.56
CA SER A 871 14.22 -11.53 -23.67
C SER A 871 12.76 -11.43 -24.10
N VAL A 872 12.05 -12.56 -24.10
CA VAL A 872 10.60 -12.61 -24.26
C VAL A 872 10.04 -13.49 -23.16
N TYR A 873 8.98 -13.06 -22.49
CA TYR A 873 8.38 -13.80 -21.39
C TYR A 873 6.86 -13.71 -21.38
N ALA A 874 6.22 -14.75 -20.86
CA ALA A 874 4.79 -14.79 -20.59
C ALA A 874 4.50 -15.59 -19.32
N TYR A 875 3.57 -15.10 -18.51
CA TYR A 875 3.12 -15.68 -17.25
C TYR A 875 1.60 -15.64 -17.23
N ASP A 876 0.95 -16.79 -17.08
CA ASP A 876 -0.49 -16.93 -16.97
C ASP A 876 -0.85 -17.52 -15.62
N THR A 877 -1.65 -16.80 -14.83
CA THR A 877 -2.08 -17.21 -13.50
C THR A 877 -3.58 -17.45 -13.49
N TRP A 878 -3.98 -18.71 -13.33
CA TRP A 878 -5.38 -19.15 -13.27
C TRP A 878 -5.86 -19.30 -11.83
N ARG A 879 -7.08 -18.82 -11.58
CA ARG A 879 -7.78 -18.97 -10.29
C ARG A 879 -9.05 -19.80 -10.47
N PRO A 880 -8.95 -21.13 -10.69
CA PRO A 880 -10.12 -21.97 -10.97
C PRO A 880 -11.13 -22.02 -9.81
N PHE A 881 -10.65 -21.84 -8.57
CA PHE A 881 -11.47 -21.74 -7.37
C PHE A 881 -10.93 -20.63 -6.47
N ARG A 882 -11.76 -20.11 -5.55
CA ARG A 882 -11.36 -19.03 -4.62
C ARG A 882 -10.14 -19.35 -3.77
N THR A 883 -9.85 -20.63 -3.58
CA THR A 883 -8.78 -21.12 -2.71
C THR A 883 -7.55 -21.57 -3.47
N LEU A 884 -7.57 -21.62 -4.81
CA LEU A 884 -6.50 -22.21 -5.62
C LEU A 884 -6.05 -21.23 -6.70
N SER A 885 -4.75 -20.93 -6.73
CA SER A 885 -4.08 -20.19 -7.80
C SER A 885 -2.99 -21.08 -8.41
N LEU A 886 -2.93 -21.11 -9.74
CA LEU A 886 -1.95 -21.86 -10.52
C LEU A 886 -1.27 -20.91 -11.49
N THR A 887 0.06 -20.86 -11.48
CA THR A 887 0.83 -20.02 -12.39
C THR A 887 1.65 -20.90 -13.32
N ALA A 888 1.58 -20.65 -14.62
CA ALA A 888 2.48 -21.20 -15.61
C ALA A 888 3.20 -20.05 -16.29
N GLY A 889 4.52 -20.15 -16.43
CA GLY A 889 5.32 -19.13 -17.11
C GLY A 889 6.42 -19.72 -17.96
N LEU A 890 6.86 -18.94 -18.95
CA LEU A 890 7.96 -19.28 -19.83
C LEU A 890 8.69 -18.01 -20.22
N SER A 891 10.02 -18.02 -20.08
CA SER A 891 10.88 -17.00 -20.68
C SER A 891 11.89 -17.62 -21.64
N TYR A 892 12.27 -16.83 -22.65
CA TYR A 892 13.37 -17.10 -23.54
C TYR A 892 14.32 -15.91 -23.49
N ASP A 893 15.58 -16.18 -23.17
CA ASP A 893 16.65 -15.19 -23.14
C ASP A 893 17.73 -15.58 -24.15
N ARG A 894 18.23 -14.60 -24.90
CA ARG A 894 19.47 -14.66 -25.68
C ARG A 894 20.36 -13.50 -25.23
N LEU A 895 21.53 -13.83 -24.70
CA LEU A 895 22.50 -12.89 -24.14
C LEU A 895 23.84 -13.08 -24.84
N HIS A 896 24.32 -12.03 -25.51
CA HIS A 896 25.68 -11.90 -26.03
C HIS A 896 26.48 -11.04 -25.07
N PHE A 897 27.66 -11.49 -24.63
CA PHE A 897 28.39 -10.86 -23.54
C PHE A 897 29.90 -11.16 -23.57
N PRO A 898 30.75 -10.34 -22.92
CA PRO A 898 32.17 -10.63 -22.75
C PRO A 898 32.44 -11.84 -21.84
N GLU A 899 33.27 -12.78 -22.29
CA GLU A 899 33.63 -13.97 -21.50
C GLU A 899 34.57 -13.66 -20.33
N ASN A 900 35.49 -12.70 -20.50
CA ASN A 900 36.45 -12.30 -19.48
C ASN A 900 36.72 -10.79 -19.48
N HIS A 901 35.89 -10.05 -18.72
CA HIS A 901 36.05 -8.60 -18.53
C HIS A 901 36.38 -8.21 -17.08
N ARG A 902 36.54 -9.18 -16.17
CA ARG A 902 36.75 -8.97 -14.72
C ARG A 902 37.85 -9.85 -14.10
N ASN A 903 38.42 -10.82 -14.82
CA ASN A 903 39.44 -11.73 -14.32
C ASN A 903 40.75 -11.57 -15.12
N PRO A 904 41.59 -10.57 -14.80
CA PRO A 904 42.84 -10.31 -15.53
C PRO A 904 43.84 -11.49 -15.51
N PRO A 905 44.73 -11.63 -16.52
CA PRO A 905 44.80 -10.82 -17.74
C PRO A 905 43.55 -10.97 -18.59
N LEU A 906 43.03 -9.84 -19.03
CA LEU A 906 41.74 -9.79 -19.71
C LEU A 906 41.85 -10.19 -21.18
N LEU A 907 40.75 -10.69 -21.76
CA LEU A 907 40.67 -11.07 -23.16
C LEU A 907 39.42 -10.48 -23.80
N ALA A 908 39.53 -10.04 -25.06
CA ALA A 908 38.42 -9.50 -25.84
C ALA A 908 37.44 -10.57 -26.36
N THR A 909 37.40 -11.77 -25.76
CA THR A 909 36.50 -12.84 -26.21
C THR A 909 35.07 -12.60 -25.75
N GLN A 910 34.12 -12.97 -26.59
CA GLN A 910 32.69 -12.83 -26.34
C GLN A 910 31.99 -14.16 -26.58
N SER A 911 30.89 -14.38 -25.88
CA SER A 911 30.07 -15.58 -25.98
C SER A 911 28.61 -15.23 -26.13
N THR A 912 27.82 -16.22 -26.55
CA THR A 912 26.36 -16.10 -26.61
C THR A 912 25.75 -17.26 -25.85
N ARG A 913 24.84 -16.95 -24.93
CA ARG A 913 24.05 -17.93 -24.20
C ARG A 913 22.58 -17.72 -24.51
N SER A 914 21.88 -18.79 -24.85
CA SER A 914 20.42 -18.77 -25.04
C SER A 914 19.77 -19.81 -24.14
N ARG A 915 18.63 -19.49 -23.53
CA ARG A 915 17.95 -20.39 -22.60
C ARG A 915 16.43 -20.25 -22.67
N PHE A 916 15.74 -21.37 -22.72
CA PHE A 916 14.32 -21.47 -22.35
C PHE A 916 14.18 -21.80 -20.87
N SER A 917 13.28 -21.07 -20.22
CA SER A 917 13.21 -20.92 -18.78
C SER A 917 11.76 -21.14 -18.30
N PRO A 918 11.32 -22.40 -18.09
CA PRO A 918 9.98 -22.70 -17.63
C PRO A 918 9.78 -22.32 -16.16
N LYS A 919 8.55 -21.93 -15.83
CA LYS A 919 8.11 -21.49 -14.50
C LYS A 919 6.79 -22.15 -14.15
N ALA A 920 6.64 -22.59 -12.92
CA ALA A 920 5.39 -23.16 -12.41
C ALA A 920 5.18 -22.73 -10.95
N GLY A 921 3.95 -22.38 -10.60
CA GLY A 921 3.55 -21.94 -9.27
C GLY A 921 2.20 -22.51 -8.85
N LEU A 922 2.05 -22.76 -7.55
CA LEU A 922 0.85 -23.27 -6.90
C LEU A 922 0.65 -22.51 -5.60
N ILE A 923 -0.57 -22.02 -5.36
CA ILE A 923 -1.00 -21.49 -4.07
C ILE A 923 -2.36 -22.08 -3.74
N TRP A 924 -2.47 -22.75 -2.61
CA TRP A 924 -3.69 -23.42 -2.20
C TRP A 924 -4.02 -23.12 -0.74
N ASN A 925 -5.22 -22.59 -0.50
CA ASN A 925 -5.75 -22.27 0.82
C ASN A 925 -7.03 -23.07 1.12
N PRO A 926 -6.95 -24.39 1.34
CA PRO A 926 -8.13 -25.26 1.46
C PRO A 926 -9.02 -24.96 2.67
N LEU A 927 -8.44 -24.39 3.75
CA LEU A 927 -9.11 -24.21 5.05
C LEU A 927 -9.23 -22.73 5.47
N GLY A 928 -8.97 -21.79 4.56
CA GLY A 928 -8.96 -20.34 4.81
C GLY A 928 -7.75 -19.83 5.62
N LYS A 929 -7.21 -20.65 6.54
CA LYS A 929 -6.08 -20.32 7.42
C LYS A 929 -4.77 -21.05 7.10
N LEU A 930 -4.88 -22.23 6.48
CA LEU A 930 -3.75 -23.06 6.05
C LEU A 930 -3.44 -22.73 4.58
N VAL A 931 -2.28 -22.14 4.31
CA VAL A 931 -1.81 -21.84 2.96
C VAL A 931 -0.65 -22.78 2.61
N LEU A 932 -0.76 -23.41 1.45
CA LEU A 932 0.25 -24.26 0.84
C LEU A 932 0.76 -23.55 -0.41
N ARG A 933 2.07 -23.49 -0.59
CA ARG A 933 2.70 -22.94 -1.79
C ARG A 933 3.73 -23.89 -2.36
N GLY A 934 3.86 -23.89 -3.67
CA GLY A 934 4.92 -24.59 -4.39
C GLY A 934 5.34 -23.78 -5.60
N ALA A 935 6.64 -23.73 -5.87
CA ALA A 935 7.16 -23.06 -7.05
C ALA A 935 8.37 -23.78 -7.63
N TYR A 936 8.55 -23.62 -8.94
CA TYR A 936 9.73 -24.03 -9.68
C TYR A 936 10.02 -23.01 -10.78
N ALA A 937 11.28 -22.60 -10.93
CA ALA A 937 11.69 -21.66 -11.95
C ALA A 937 13.11 -21.95 -12.44
N ARG A 938 13.36 -21.75 -13.75
CA ARG A 938 14.69 -21.64 -14.33
C ARG A 938 14.90 -20.24 -14.87
N ALA A 939 16.10 -19.66 -14.79
CA ALA A 939 16.36 -18.31 -15.30
C ALA A 939 17.80 -18.17 -15.83
N LEU A 940 18.05 -17.14 -16.63
CA LEU A 940 19.39 -16.72 -17.04
C LEU A 940 19.70 -15.36 -16.41
N GLY A 941 20.78 -15.26 -15.63
CA GLY A 941 21.20 -14.00 -15.02
C GLY A 941 21.94 -13.06 -15.99
N GLY A 942 22.19 -11.83 -15.54
CA GLY A 942 22.92 -10.81 -16.31
C GLY A 942 24.44 -10.89 -16.21
N VAL A 943 25.10 -9.83 -16.65
CA VAL A 943 26.57 -9.71 -16.70
C VAL A 943 27.09 -8.73 -15.66
N SER A 944 26.33 -7.67 -15.41
CA SER A 944 26.58 -6.61 -14.43
C SER A 944 25.23 -6.24 -13.78
N PHE A 945 25.02 -4.96 -13.43
CA PHE A 945 23.73 -4.48 -12.95
C PHE A 945 22.67 -4.32 -14.07
N ASP A 946 22.95 -4.72 -15.32
CA ASP A 946 22.01 -4.70 -16.44
C ASP A 946 20.73 -5.50 -16.15
N GLU A 947 20.84 -6.57 -15.35
CA GLU A 947 19.71 -7.41 -14.94
C GLU A 947 18.86 -6.78 -13.84
N SER A 948 19.40 -5.79 -13.13
CA SER A 948 18.67 -5.06 -12.11
C SER A 948 17.64 -4.09 -12.68
N VAL A 949 17.50 -3.96 -14.00
CA VAL A 949 16.50 -3.09 -14.64
C VAL A 949 15.64 -3.90 -15.60
N GLN A 950 14.50 -4.40 -15.10
CA GLN A 950 13.50 -5.11 -15.91
C GLN A 950 12.08 -5.04 -15.31
N LEU A 951 11.08 -5.40 -16.11
CA LEU A 951 9.67 -5.50 -15.73
C LEU A 951 9.13 -6.94 -15.69
N GLU A 952 9.99 -7.95 -15.94
CA GLU A 952 9.62 -9.36 -15.77
C GLU A 952 9.22 -9.64 -14.31
N PRO A 953 8.16 -10.44 -14.05
CA PRO A 953 7.78 -10.81 -12.70
C PRO A 953 8.95 -11.38 -11.89
N ASN A 954 9.21 -10.84 -10.69
CA ASN A 954 10.37 -11.25 -9.90
C ASN A 954 10.16 -12.54 -9.08
N GLN A 955 8.91 -12.97 -8.91
CA GLN A 955 8.53 -14.08 -8.05
C GLN A 955 7.50 -15.00 -8.70
N VAL A 956 7.50 -16.27 -8.30
CA VAL A 956 6.48 -17.27 -8.66
C VAL A 956 5.95 -17.88 -7.38
N ALA A 957 4.64 -17.70 -7.10
CA ALA A 957 3.95 -18.21 -5.92
C ALA A 957 4.64 -17.91 -4.56
N GLY A 958 5.25 -16.74 -4.41
CA GLY A 958 5.98 -16.34 -3.21
C GLY A 958 7.49 -16.50 -3.26
N PHE A 959 8.02 -17.20 -4.26
CA PHE A 959 9.44 -17.54 -4.31
C PHE A 959 10.16 -16.67 -5.33
N ASN A 960 11.26 -16.02 -4.89
CA ASN A 960 12.09 -15.21 -5.77
C ASN A 960 12.70 -16.08 -6.88
N GLN A 961 12.72 -15.55 -8.10
CA GLN A 961 13.30 -16.21 -9.27
C GLN A 961 14.40 -15.40 -9.97
N VAL A 962 14.65 -14.16 -9.53
CA VAL A 962 15.64 -13.27 -10.12
C VAL A 962 16.71 -12.92 -9.09
N PHE A 963 17.98 -13.00 -9.50
CA PHE A 963 19.13 -12.79 -8.62
C PHE A 963 20.25 -12.08 -9.38
N ARG A 964 20.96 -11.17 -8.71
CA ARG A 964 22.25 -10.67 -9.20
C ARG A 964 23.32 -11.76 -9.13
N SER A 965 23.44 -12.41 -7.97
CA SER A 965 24.20 -13.64 -7.78
C SER A 965 23.54 -14.52 -6.69
N ILE A 966 23.59 -15.84 -6.87
CA ILE A 966 23.24 -16.82 -5.83
C ILE A 966 24.49 -17.20 -5.02
N ILE A 967 25.61 -17.43 -5.71
CA ILE A 967 26.90 -17.76 -5.10
C ILE A 967 27.48 -16.49 -4.48
N SER A 968 28.04 -16.58 -3.27
CA SER A 968 28.67 -15.45 -2.61
C SER A 968 29.81 -14.87 -3.47
N GLU A 969 29.74 -13.57 -3.77
CA GLU A 969 30.82 -12.88 -4.49
C GLU A 969 32.11 -12.81 -3.67
N SER A 970 32.03 -12.99 -2.34
CA SER A 970 33.22 -13.12 -1.49
C SER A 970 33.99 -14.42 -1.72
N VAL A 971 33.33 -15.45 -2.27
CA VAL A 971 33.95 -16.76 -2.54
C VAL A 971 34.46 -16.83 -3.98
N VAL A 972 33.62 -16.46 -4.96
CA VAL A 972 33.93 -16.69 -6.39
C VAL A 972 34.16 -15.41 -7.18
N GLY A 973 34.01 -14.24 -6.57
CA GLY A 973 33.95 -12.95 -7.26
C GLY A 973 32.65 -12.78 -8.05
N SER A 974 32.55 -11.69 -8.80
CA SER A 974 31.40 -11.46 -9.68
C SER A 974 31.33 -12.49 -10.80
N VAL A 975 30.12 -12.95 -11.13
CA VAL A 975 29.85 -13.96 -12.17
C VAL A 975 29.04 -13.37 -13.31
N SER A 976 29.22 -13.90 -14.51
CA SER A 976 28.55 -13.40 -15.72
C SER A 976 27.68 -14.47 -16.39
N ALA A 977 26.48 -14.06 -16.79
CA ALA A 977 25.45 -14.89 -17.42
C ALA A 977 25.10 -16.20 -16.66
N PRO A 978 25.06 -16.24 -15.32
CA PRO A 978 24.82 -17.48 -14.57
C PRO A 978 23.48 -18.13 -14.92
N THR A 979 23.43 -19.46 -14.87
CA THR A 979 22.18 -20.21 -15.02
C THR A 979 21.59 -20.50 -13.65
N TYR A 980 20.31 -20.22 -13.45
CA TYR A 980 19.60 -20.48 -12.19
C TYR A 980 18.54 -21.56 -12.34
N GLU A 981 18.34 -22.35 -11.30
CA GLU A 981 17.21 -23.25 -11.09
C GLU A 981 16.79 -23.15 -9.61
N THR A 982 15.52 -22.83 -9.37
CA THR A 982 14.96 -22.68 -8.03
C THR A 982 13.72 -23.55 -7.89
N ALA A 983 13.57 -24.15 -6.71
CA ALA A 983 12.37 -24.87 -6.32
C ALA A 983 12.05 -24.58 -4.86
N GLY A 984 10.78 -24.47 -4.51
CA GLY A 984 10.38 -24.17 -3.14
C GLY A 984 9.01 -24.71 -2.79
N VAL A 985 8.85 -25.08 -1.52
CA VAL A 985 7.56 -25.46 -0.93
C VAL A 985 7.39 -24.75 0.41
N LEU A 986 6.16 -24.31 0.70
CA LEU A 986 5.83 -23.63 1.94
C LEU A 986 4.49 -24.09 2.47
N VAL A 987 4.44 -24.37 3.77
CA VAL A 987 3.23 -24.62 4.53
C VAL A 987 3.16 -23.57 5.63
N GLU A 988 2.06 -22.83 5.69
CA GLU A 988 1.86 -21.81 6.72
C GLU A 988 0.43 -21.85 7.27
N ASN A 989 0.30 -21.55 8.56
CA ASN A 989 -0.98 -21.50 9.24
C ASN A 989 -1.09 -20.27 10.13
N LYS A 990 -2.22 -19.56 10.03
CA LYS A 990 -2.58 -18.41 10.88
C LYS A 990 -3.67 -18.82 11.88
N PHE A 991 -3.32 -18.89 13.16
CA PHE A 991 -4.27 -19.26 14.22
C PHE A 991 -5.01 -18.03 14.76
N SER A 992 -6.25 -18.22 15.22
CA SER A 992 -7.06 -17.14 15.80
C SER A 992 -6.52 -16.57 17.13
N THR A 993 -5.54 -17.25 17.72
CA THR A 993 -4.80 -16.82 18.91
C THR A 993 -3.72 -15.77 18.61
N GLY A 994 -3.58 -15.32 17.35
CA GLY A 994 -2.47 -14.45 16.94
C GLY A 994 -1.14 -15.19 16.86
N THR A 995 -1.19 -16.51 16.62
CA THR A 995 -0.03 -17.37 16.39
C THR A 995 0.14 -17.58 14.89
N TYR A 996 1.36 -17.45 14.39
CA TYR A 996 1.71 -17.62 12.99
C TYR A 996 2.85 -18.61 12.89
N VAL A 997 2.64 -19.72 12.18
CA VAL A 997 3.65 -20.76 12.01
C VAL A 997 3.83 -21.03 10.53
N ALA A 998 5.07 -21.11 10.08
CA ALA A 998 5.39 -21.54 8.72
C ALA A 998 6.64 -22.42 8.68
N LEU A 999 6.63 -23.38 7.76
CA LEU A 999 7.76 -24.20 7.38
C LEU A 999 7.99 -24.04 5.87
N GLN A 1000 9.20 -23.67 5.48
CA GLN A 1000 9.60 -23.46 4.10
C GLN A 1000 10.83 -24.31 3.78
N ALA A 1001 10.84 -24.95 2.62
CA ALA A 1001 12.03 -25.60 2.08
C ALA A 1001 12.32 -25.02 0.69
N ASN A 1002 13.57 -24.66 0.43
CA ASN A 1002 14.03 -24.15 -0.87
C ASN A 1002 15.26 -24.94 -1.37
N LEU A 1003 15.35 -25.09 -2.67
CA LEU A 1003 16.53 -25.56 -3.40
C LEU A 1003 16.92 -24.48 -4.40
N LEU A 1004 18.16 -24.02 -4.34
CA LEU A 1004 18.75 -23.08 -5.29
C LEU A 1004 19.94 -23.73 -5.97
N ARG A 1005 20.01 -23.67 -7.29
CA ARG A 1005 21.15 -24.13 -8.07
C ARG A 1005 21.66 -23.04 -8.98
N SER A 1006 22.98 -22.90 -9.06
CA SER A 1006 23.64 -21.99 -9.98
C SER A 1006 24.76 -22.68 -10.74
N GLY A 1007 24.72 -22.58 -12.07
CA GLY A 1007 25.79 -23.06 -12.95
C GLY A 1007 26.45 -21.89 -13.68
N VAL A 1008 27.77 -21.81 -13.60
CA VAL A 1008 28.58 -20.75 -14.23
C VAL A 1008 29.70 -21.37 -15.05
N ASP A 1009 29.69 -21.15 -16.36
CA ASP A 1009 30.88 -21.33 -17.20
C ASP A 1009 31.51 -19.97 -17.44
N ARG A 1010 32.80 -19.82 -17.11
CA ARG A 1010 33.57 -18.59 -17.34
C ARG A 1010 35.00 -18.90 -17.78
N ARG A 1011 35.71 -17.89 -18.28
CA ARG A 1011 37.17 -17.95 -18.49
C ARG A 1011 37.87 -17.07 -17.45
N ILE A 1012 38.91 -17.61 -16.82
CA ILE A 1012 39.79 -16.88 -15.89
C ILE A 1012 41.08 -16.56 -16.62
N GLY A 1013 41.58 -15.32 -16.50
CA GLY A 1013 42.87 -14.93 -17.06
C GLY A 1013 44.03 -15.71 -16.45
N THR A 1014 44.99 -16.10 -17.28
CA THR A 1014 46.22 -16.79 -16.87
C THR A 1014 47.43 -16.27 -17.63
N PHE A 1015 48.64 -16.55 -17.16
CA PHE A 1015 49.86 -16.35 -17.95
C PHE A 1015 50.47 -17.68 -18.34
N ASP A 1016 50.70 -17.89 -19.63
CA ASP A 1016 51.43 -19.04 -20.14
C ASP A 1016 52.94 -18.75 -20.17
N ALA A 1017 53.72 -19.61 -19.50
CA ALA A 1017 55.17 -19.50 -19.42
C ALA A 1017 55.85 -20.75 -19.98
N SER A 1018 56.84 -20.58 -20.86
CA SER A 1018 57.62 -21.70 -21.40
C SER A 1018 58.70 -22.14 -20.40
N THR A 1019 58.94 -23.44 -20.28
CA THR A 1019 59.99 -23.97 -19.40
C THR A 1019 61.03 -24.80 -20.15
N ARG A 1020 62.31 -24.65 -19.77
CA ARG A 1020 63.43 -25.49 -20.26
C ARG A 1020 64.37 -25.80 -19.09
N ALA A 1021 64.60 -27.08 -18.82
CA ALA A 1021 65.44 -27.56 -17.71
C ALA A 1021 65.06 -26.96 -16.33
N GLY A 1022 63.76 -26.71 -16.09
CA GLY A 1022 63.25 -26.17 -14.83
C GLY A 1022 63.28 -24.63 -14.70
N ALA A 1023 63.87 -23.91 -15.66
CA ALA A 1023 63.85 -22.45 -15.70
C ALA A 1023 62.68 -21.93 -16.56
N ILE A 1024 62.02 -20.87 -16.08
CA ILE A 1024 61.01 -20.11 -16.83
C ILE A 1024 61.74 -19.25 -17.87
N LEU A 1025 61.32 -19.37 -19.14
CA LEU A 1025 61.89 -18.62 -20.26
C LEU A 1025 60.85 -17.65 -20.84
N PRO A 1026 61.20 -16.37 -21.10
CA PRO A 1026 60.36 -15.47 -21.87
C PRO A 1026 60.20 -15.94 -23.34
N PRO A 1027 59.11 -15.58 -24.04
CA PRO A 1027 58.05 -14.66 -23.59
C PRO A 1027 57.02 -15.33 -22.69
N ILE A 1028 56.59 -14.61 -21.65
CA ILE A 1028 55.40 -14.95 -20.86
C ILE A 1028 54.21 -14.24 -21.53
N VAL A 1029 53.15 -14.98 -21.83
CA VAL A 1029 52.05 -14.47 -22.66
C VAL A 1029 50.73 -14.53 -21.90
N ALA A 1030 49.93 -13.47 -21.98
CA ALA A 1030 48.56 -13.47 -21.47
C ALA A 1030 47.71 -14.54 -22.17
N SER A 1031 46.94 -15.28 -21.37
CA SER A 1031 46.14 -16.42 -21.78
C SER A 1031 44.91 -16.50 -20.88
N SER A 1032 44.15 -17.59 -20.98
CA SER A 1032 43.05 -17.87 -20.05
C SER A 1032 42.79 -19.36 -19.96
N THR A 1033 42.10 -19.76 -18.91
CA THR A 1033 41.62 -21.12 -18.75
C THR A 1033 40.13 -21.18 -18.43
N ALA A 1034 39.45 -22.23 -18.90
CA ALA A 1034 38.03 -22.44 -18.66
C ALA A 1034 37.76 -22.96 -17.24
N GLN A 1035 36.86 -22.28 -16.52
CA GLN A 1035 36.40 -22.63 -15.18
C GLN A 1035 34.89 -22.87 -15.17
N ARG A 1036 34.47 -23.96 -14.54
CA ARG A 1036 33.07 -24.28 -14.22
C ARG A 1036 32.86 -24.13 -12.72
N LEU A 1037 31.79 -23.46 -12.34
CA LEU A 1037 31.26 -23.43 -10.97
C LEU A 1037 29.88 -24.07 -10.98
N ASP A 1038 29.69 -25.08 -10.15
CA ASP A 1038 28.40 -25.71 -9.90
C ASP A 1038 28.08 -25.56 -8.41
N TYR A 1039 27.04 -24.77 -8.12
CA TYR A 1039 26.62 -24.44 -6.77
C TYR A 1039 25.22 -24.98 -6.51
N GLU A 1040 25.04 -25.63 -5.36
CA GLU A 1040 23.74 -26.04 -4.82
C GLU A 1040 23.57 -25.51 -3.39
N GLU A 1041 22.39 -24.97 -3.09
CA GLU A 1041 22.00 -24.55 -1.75
C GLU A 1041 20.64 -25.15 -1.39
N GLN A 1042 20.61 -25.87 -0.27
CA GLN A 1042 19.39 -26.42 0.32
C GLN A 1042 19.09 -25.66 1.60
N ASN A 1043 17.84 -25.22 1.72
CA ASN A 1043 17.44 -24.30 2.77
C ASN A 1043 16.14 -24.77 3.43
N LEU A 1044 16.13 -24.86 4.77
CA LEU A 1044 14.95 -25.13 5.57
C LEU A 1044 14.71 -24.00 6.58
N VAL A 1045 13.56 -23.35 6.48
CA VAL A 1045 13.17 -22.23 7.37
C VAL A 1045 11.94 -22.60 8.18
N PHE A 1046 12.05 -22.55 9.50
CA PHE A 1046 10.91 -22.57 10.41
C PHE A 1046 10.71 -21.19 11.02
N THR A 1047 9.48 -20.68 10.98
CA THR A 1047 9.10 -19.42 11.62
C THR A 1047 7.92 -19.60 12.55
N PHE A 1048 8.03 -19.03 13.74
CA PHE A 1048 6.99 -18.95 14.75
C PHE A 1048 6.88 -17.50 15.20
N ASN A 1049 5.69 -16.92 15.17
CA ASN A 1049 5.42 -15.59 15.72
C ASN A 1049 4.15 -15.62 16.55
N GLN A 1050 4.13 -14.83 17.62
CA GLN A 1050 3.00 -14.76 18.54
C GLN A 1050 2.75 -13.31 18.97
N LEU A 1051 1.51 -12.86 18.84
CA LEU A 1051 1.03 -11.64 19.47
C LEU A 1051 0.44 -11.97 20.85
N LEU A 1052 0.98 -11.37 21.91
CA LEU A 1052 0.49 -11.52 23.29
C LEU A 1052 -0.11 -10.21 23.79
N GLY A 1053 -1.39 -10.24 24.16
CA GLY A 1053 -2.10 -9.03 24.60
C GLY A 1053 -2.11 -7.94 23.53
N GLU A 1054 -2.02 -6.68 23.95
CA GLU A 1054 -1.99 -5.51 23.04
C GLU A 1054 -0.57 -4.99 22.76
N GLU A 1055 0.43 -5.46 23.50
CA GLU A 1055 1.74 -4.79 23.58
C GLU A 1055 2.93 -5.70 23.25
N TRP A 1056 2.82 -7.01 23.46
CA TRP A 1056 3.96 -7.92 23.32
C TRP A 1056 3.90 -8.72 22.02
N SER A 1057 5.04 -8.79 21.34
CA SER A 1057 5.25 -9.64 20.17
C SER A 1057 6.46 -10.52 20.44
N LEU A 1058 6.31 -11.81 20.17
CA LEU A 1058 7.39 -12.79 20.28
C LEU A 1058 7.61 -13.40 18.90
N GLY A 1059 8.85 -13.70 18.57
CA GLY A 1059 9.16 -14.48 17.38
C GLY A 1059 10.35 -15.39 17.58
N ALA A 1060 10.34 -16.50 16.87
CA ALA A 1060 11.43 -17.44 16.75
C ALA A 1060 11.58 -17.84 15.28
N ARG A 1061 12.80 -17.87 14.79
CA ARG A 1061 13.17 -18.31 13.45
C ARG A 1061 14.31 -19.30 13.58
N TYR A 1062 14.22 -20.40 12.84
CA TYR A 1062 15.30 -21.35 12.66
C TYR A 1062 15.56 -21.51 11.16
N HIS A 1063 16.83 -21.42 10.77
CA HIS A 1063 17.29 -21.47 9.40
C HIS A 1063 18.42 -22.50 9.32
N LEU A 1064 18.28 -23.49 8.44
CA LEU A 1064 19.30 -24.47 8.13
C LEU A 1064 19.66 -24.31 6.65
N THR A 1065 20.92 -23.98 6.39
CA THR A 1065 21.48 -23.85 5.05
C THR A 1065 22.58 -24.87 4.87
N TYR A 1066 22.47 -25.69 3.83
CA TYR A 1066 23.55 -26.51 3.31
C TYR A 1066 23.96 -25.93 1.94
N SER A 1067 25.24 -25.64 1.77
CA SER A 1067 25.80 -25.10 0.53
C SER A 1067 26.93 -26.01 0.05
N ASP A 1068 26.93 -26.34 -1.23
CA ASP A 1068 27.94 -27.15 -1.91
C ASP A 1068 28.41 -26.40 -3.17
N LEU A 1069 29.71 -26.19 -3.30
CA LEU A 1069 30.35 -25.55 -4.44
C LEU A 1069 31.41 -26.48 -5.01
N THR A 1070 31.17 -26.96 -6.23
CA THR A 1070 32.20 -27.62 -7.02
C THR A 1070 32.82 -26.63 -7.99
N THR A 1071 34.13 -26.47 -7.93
CA THR A 1071 34.94 -25.66 -8.85
C THR A 1071 35.82 -26.56 -9.70
N THR A 1072 35.70 -26.48 -11.03
CA THR A 1072 36.47 -27.32 -11.95
C THR A 1072 37.17 -26.48 -13.02
N PHE A 1073 38.48 -26.65 -13.16
CA PHE A 1073 39.27 -26.10 -14.26
C PHE A 1073 39.48 -27.16 -15.34
N ARG A 1074 38.70 -27.08 -16.43
CA ARG A 1074 38.59 -28.16 -17.44
C ARG A 1074 39.87 -28.43 -18.21
N GLU A 1075 40.75 -27.43 -18.31
CA GLU A 1075 41.97 -27.51 -19.11
C GLU A 1075 43.20 -27.93 -18.26
N LEU A 1076 43.07 -28.00 -16.92
CA LEU A 1076 44.18 -28.38 -16.03
C LEU A 1076 44.27 -29.92 -15.86
N PRO A 1077 45.47 -30.51 -16.00
CA PRO A 1077 45.65 -31.96 -15.84
C PRO A 1077 45.55 -32.37 -14.37
N ARG A 1078 44.49 -33.12 -14.02
CA ARG A 1078 44.24 -33.63 -12.65
C ARG A 1078 45.45 -34.32 -11.99
N PRO A 1079 46.21 -35.23 -12.65
CA PRO A 1079 47.30 -35.97 -11.99
C PRO A 1079 48.47 -35.11 -11.54
N LEU A 1080 48.59 -33.87 -12.04
CA LEU A 1080 49.69 -32.94 -11.74
C LEU A 1080 49.28 -31.84 -10.75
N LEU A 1081 47.98 -31.52 -10.69
CA LEU A 1081 47.45 -30.33 -10.02
C LEU A 1081 46.09 -30.63 -9.37
N GLU A 1082 45.95 -31.76 -8.69
CA GLU A 1082 44.67 -32.27 -8.19
C GLU A 1082 43.86 -31.22 -7.41
N ALA A 1083 44.47 -30.59 -6.41
CA ALA A 1083 43.84 -29.55 -5.58
C ALA A 1083 43.46 -28.25 -6.31
N LEU A 1084 44.05 -27.97 -7.48
CA LEU A 1084 43.72 -26.79 -8.30
C LEU A 1084 42.77 -27.13 -9.46
N ALA A 1085 42.81 -28.36 -9.97
CA ALA A 1085 42.02 -28.78 -11.13
C ALA A 1085 40.55 -28.98 -10.78
N GLU A 1086 40.27 -29.49 -9.58
CA GLU A 1086 38.92 -29.69 -9.07
C GLU A 1086 38.92 -29.56 -7.54
N ASN A 1087 38.02 -28.75 -7.00
CA ASN A 1087 37.79 -28.64 -5.56
C ASN A 1087 36.30 -28.65 -5.27
N GLN A 1088 35.91 -29.28 -4.17
CA GLN A 1088 34.53 -29.31 -3.69
C GLN A 1088 34.50 -28.78 -2.26
N ASP A 1089 33.83 -27.64 -2.07
CA ASP A 1089 33.71 -26.95 -0.80
C ASP A 1089 32.27 -27.05 -0.28
N GLU A 1090 32.10 -27.52 0.95
CA GLU A 1090 30.79 -27.68 1.58
C GLU A 1090 30.72 -26.89 2.90
N ALA A 1091 29.59 -26.24 3.15
CA ALA A 1091 29.33 -25.57 4.40
C ALA A 1091 27.87 -25.76 4.85
N THR A 1092 27.68 -26.12 6.12
CA THR A 1092 26.37 -26.21 6.76
C THR A 1092 26.27 -25.17 7.85
N LEU A 1093 25.25 -24.31 7.79
CA LEU A 1093 25.00 -23.26 8.75
C LEU A 1093 23.62 -23.44 9.39
N HIS A 1094 23.61 -23.58 10.70
CA HIS A 1094 22.42 -23.47 11.53
C HIS A 1094 22.33 -22.05 12.07
N GLN A 1095 21.16 -21.42 12.00
CA GLN A 1095 20.89 -20.12 12.62
C GLN A 1095 19.57 -20.17 13.37
N ALA A 1096 19.56 -19.71 14.61
CA ALA A 1096 18.35 -19.50 15.39
C ALA A 1096 18.28 -18.05 15.83
N GLN A 1097 17.13 -17.41 15.63
CA GLN A 1097 16.88 -16.07 16.12
C GLN A 1097 15.60 -16.07 16.93
N ILE A 1098 15.64 -15.44 18.09
CA ILE A 1098 14.46 -15.15 18.91
C ILE A 1098 14.38 -13.65 19.14
N PHE A 1099 13.16 -13.13 19.23
CA PHE A 1099 12.96 -11.76 19.67
C PHE A 1099 11.77 -11.63 20.62
N VAL A 1100 11.88 -10.64 21.49
CA VAL A 1100 10.80 -10.12 22.31
C VAL A 1100 10.71 -8.63 22.02
N LEU A 1101 9.53 -8.18 21.58
CA LEU A 1101 9.24 -6.79 21.29
C LEU A 1101 8.06 -6.34 22.14
N TYR A 1102 8.26 -5.27 22.90
CA TYR A 1102 7.25 -4.57 23.68
C TYR A 1102 6.94 -3.23 23.01
N ASN A 1103 5.66 -2.96 22.73
CA ASN A 1103 5.17 -1.70 22.18
C ASN A 1103 4.10 -1.13 23.11
N HIS A 1104 4.34 0.03 23.70
CA HIS A 1104 3.39 0.72 24.56
C HIS A 1104 2.64 1.84 23.81
N PRO A 1105 1.34 2.09 24.07
CA PRO A 1105 0.57 3.15 23.40
C PRO A 1105 1.11 4.58 23.57
N SER A 1106 2.00 4.83 24.54
CA SER A 1106 2.70 6.11 24.66
C SER A 1106 3.70 6.37 23.51
N GLY A 1107 4.13 5.32 22.82
CA GLY A 1107 5.22 5.36 21.85
C GLY A 1107 6.52 4.74 22.33
N PHE A 1108 6.65 4.48 23.64
CA PHE A 1108 7.79 3.72 24.15
C PHE A 1108 7.78 2.30 23.58
N PHE A 1109 8.94 1.81 23.16
CA PHE A 1109 9.11 0.41 22.79
C PHE A 1109 10.47 -0.10 23.27
N ALA A 1110 10.55 -1.41 23.46
CA ALA A 1110 11.78 -2.11 23.79
C ALA A 1110 11.84 -3.44 23.04
N ARG A 1111 13.02 -3.80 22.54
CA ARG A 1111 13.25 -5.04 21.80
C ARG A 1111 14.51 -5.71 22.30
N VAL A 1112 14.43 -7.00 22.55
CA VAL A 1112 15.59 -7.86 22.85
C VAL A 1112 15.61 -8.97 21.82
N GLU A 1113 16.78 -9.24 21.26
CA GLU A 1113 16.98 -10.27 20.24
C GLU A 1113 18.13 -11.18 20.64
N GLY A 1114 17.89 -12.48 20.62
CA GLY A 1114 18.94 -13.49 20.71
C GLY A 1114 19.21 -14.05 19.32
N TYR A 1115 20.47 -14.14 18.95
CA TYR A 1115 20.92 -14.77 17.71
C TYR A 1115 21.94 -15.85 18.07
N TRP A 1116 21.75 -17.03 17.51
CA TRP A 1116 22.66 -18.15 17.60
C TRP A 1116 22.98 -18.63 16.20
N ALA A 1117 24.25 -18.93 15.93
CA ALA A 1117 24.65 -19.59 14.71
C ALA A 1117 25.71 -20.66 15.00
N GLN A 1118 25.68 -21.75 14.25
CA GLN A 1118 26.68 -22.79 14.31
C GLN A 1118 26.97 -23.25 12.88
N GLN A 1119 28.24 -23.25 12.50
CA GLN A 1119 28.68 -23.67 11.18
C GLN A 1119 29.61 -24.87 11.24
N SER A 1120 29.53 -25.74 10.24
CA SER A 1120 30.53 -26.77 9.95
C SER A 1120 30.95 -26.69 8.49
N ASN A 1121 32.23 -26.93 8.23
CA ASN A 1121 32.87 -26.76 6.92
C ASN A 1121 33.59 -28.07 6.53
N VAL A 1122 33.53 -28.48 5.26
CA VAL A 1122 34.17 -29.69 4.72
C VAL A 1122 34.75 -29.38 3.33
N GLY A 1123 35.87 -30.01 2.96
CA GLY A 1123 36.45 -29.89 1.61
C GLY A 1123 37.52 -28.80 1.43
N TYR A 1124 37.85 -28.05 2.49
CA TYR A 1124 38.83 -26.96 2.44
C TYR A 1124 40.26 -27.47 2.63
N THR A 1125 41.23 -26.87 1.92
CA THR A 1125 42.66 -27.15 2.10
C THR A 1125 43.45 -25.86 2.35
N PRO A 1126 44.06 -25.66 3.54
CA PRO A 1126 43.96 -26.52 4.74
C PRO A 1126 42.54 -26.56 5.32
N ASP A 1127 42.25 -27.58 6.14
CA ASP A 1127 40.96 -27.71 6.81
C ASP A 1127 40.61 -26.44 7.60
N ILE A 1128 39.41 -25.91 7.37
CA ILE A 1128 38.86 -24.77 8.09
C ILE A 1128 37.81 -25.30 9.08
N PRO A 1129 37.97 -25.13 10.40
CA PRO A 1129 36.99 -25.63 11.35
C PRO A 1129 35.68 -24.82 11.29
N GLY A 1130 34.65 -25.37 11.92
CA GLY A 1130 33.41 -24.64 12.19
C GLY A 1130 33.55 -23.64 13.33
N ASP A 1131 32.52 -22.81 13.53
CA ASP A 1131 32.43 -21.89 14.67
C ASP A 1131 31.00 -21.83 15.22
N GLU A 1132 30.87 -21.37 16.47
CA GLU A 1132 29.60 -21.16 17.15
C GLU A 1132 29.51 -19.72 17.70
N LEU A 1133 28.46 -19.02 17.30
CA LEU A 1133 28.20 -17.63 17.66
C LEU A 1133 26.92 -17.52 18.48
N ILE A 1134 27.00 -16.76 19.58
CA ILE A 1134 25.83 -16.30 20.33
C ILE A 1134 25.93 -14.80 20.48
N HIS A 1135 24.95 -14.08 19.94
CA HIS A 1135 24.79 -12.63 20.07
C HIS A 1135 23.49 -12.29 20.80
N LEU A 1136 23.55 -11.25 21.62
CA LEU A 1136 22.39 -10.64 22.26
C LEU A 1136 22.35 -9.16 21.89
N ASN A 1137 21.25 -8.72 21.31
CA ASN A 1137 21.01 -7.31 20.98
C ASN A 1137 19.86 -6.78 21.84
N ALA A 1138 19.96 -5.53 22.29
CA ALA A 1138 18.90 -4.88 23.04
C ALA A 1138 18.73 -3.43 22.60
N TYR A 1139 17.49 -3.01 22.40
CA TYR A 1139 17.11 -1.69 21.94
C TYR A 1139 15.94 -1.16 22.76
N ALA A 1140 15.91 0.14 22.97
CA ALA A 1140 14.74 0.84 23.46
C ALA A 1140 14.60 2.16 22.70
N GLY A 1141 13.36 2.62 22.57
CA GLY A 1141 13.11 3.85 21.83
C GLY A 1141 11.75 4.44 22.13
N TYR A 1142 11.50 5.56 21.46
CA TYR A 1142 10.25 6.29 21.52
C TYR A 1142 9.81 6.68 20.12
N ARG A 1143 8.64 6.20 19.72
CA ARG A 1143 7.95 6.54 18.47
C ARG A 1143 6.95 7.65 18.72
N PHE A 1144 7.14 8.78 18.06
CA PHE A 1144 6.18 9.86 18.11
C PHE A 1144 4.89 9.42 17.41
N ARG A 1145 3.75 9.93 17.89
CA ARG A 1145 2.44 9.66 17.26
C ARG A 1145 2.47 10.05 15.79
N ARG A 1146 1.67 9.34 15.00
CA ARG A 1146 1.64 9.41 13.53
C ARG A 1146 2.98 9.17 12.84
N ASN A 1147 3.94 8.58 13.54
CA ASN A 1147 5.26 8.30 12.99
C ASN A 1147 6.00 9.57 12.52
N TYR A 1148 5.75 10.75 13.12
CA TYR A 1148 6.53 11.98 12.84
C TYR A 1148 8.01 11.86 13.19
N GLY A 1149 8.37 10.85 13.99
CA GLY A 1149 9.74 10.49 14.22
C GLY A 1149 9.87 9.26 15.11
N GLU A 1150 11.09 8.80 15.22
CA GLU A 1150 11.49 7.73 16.13
C GLU A 1150 12.89 8.04 16.67
N VAL A 1151 13.07 7.89 17.98
CA VAL A 1151 14.40 7.86 18.60
C VAL A 1151 14.64 6.46 19.13
N THR A 1152 15.74 5.85 18.74
CA THR A 1152 16.10 4.48 19.13
C THR A 1152 17.53 4.46 19.62
N VAL A 1153 17.78 3.84 20.77
CA VAL A 1153 19.11 3.58 21.30
C VAL A 1153 19.24 2.10 21.64
N GLY A 1154 20.43 1.54 21.50
CA GLY A 1154 20.63 0.13 21.80
C GLY A 1154 22.09 -0.28 21.83
N PHE A 1155 22.28 -1.55 22.16
CA PHE A 1155 23.56 -2.23 22.11
C PHE A 1155 23.42 -3.49 21.25
N LEU A 1156 24.35 -3.65 20.32
CA LEU A 1156 24.54 -4.82 19.50
C LEU A 1156 25.67 -5.67 20.10
N ASN A 1157 25.59 -7.00 19.94
CA ASN A 1157 26.60 -7.94 20.43
C ASN A 1157 26.95 -7.68 21.92
N LEU A 1158 25.96 -7.69 22.81
CA LEU A 1158 26.16 -7.53 24.26
C LEU A 1158 27.11 -8.58 24.85
N THR A 1159 27.14 -9.75 24.22
CA THR A 1159 28.05 -10.87 24.52
C THR A 1159 29.52 -10.55 24.26
N ASP A 1160 29.81 -9.53 23.44
CA ASP A 1160 31.16 -9.10 23.08
C ASP A 1160 32.01 -10.25 22.52
N ARG A 1161 31.39 -11.06 21.66
CA ARG A 1161 32.01 -12.22 21.01
C ARG A 1161 32.20 -11.97 19.52
N ASP A 1162 33.43 -12.19 19.08
CA ASP A 1162 33.78 -12.26 17.66
C ASP A 1162 33.40 -13.64 17.08
N TYR A 1163 33.47 -13.80 15.75
CA TYR A 1163 33.11 -15.03 15.04
C TYR A 1163 33.94 -15.27 13.78
N ARG A 1164 34.00 -16.52 13.35
CA ARG A 1164 34.62 -16.99 12.12
C ARG A 1164 33.61 -17.83 11.34
N LEU A 1165 32.85 -17.18 10.48
CA LEU A 1165 31.90 -17.85 9.59
C LEU A 1165 32.46 -17.84 8.17
N ASN A 1166 32.32 -18.98 7.50
CA ASN A 1166 32.67 -19.18 6.11
C ASN A 1166 31.60 -18.56 5.20
N PRO A 1167 31.98 -17.68 4.25
CA PRO A 1167 31.05 -16.97 3.37
C PRO A 1167 30.40 -17.84 2.29
N LEU A 1168 30.71 -19.14 2.22
CA LEU A 1168 30.00 -20.06 1.33
C LEU A 1168 28.51 -20.14 1.67
N ASN A 1169 28.15 -20.15 2.96
CA ASN A 1169 26.76 -19.92 3.36
C ASN A 1169 26.48 -18.42 3.41
N LEU A 1170 25.31 -18.01 2.93
CA LEU A 1170 24.88 -16.61 3.01
C LEU A 1170 24.61 -16.18 4.46
N TYR A 1171 25.28 -15.12 4.92
CA TYR A 1171 24.94 -14.40 6.14
C TYR A 1171 25.26 -12.90 6.01
N ASN A 1172 24.51 -12.06 6.71
CA ASN A 1172 24.80 -10.64 6.82
C ASN A 1172 25.91 -10.41 7.85
N GLU A 1173 26.83 -9.49 7.59
CA GLU A 1173 27.93 -9.22 8.50
C GLU A 1173 27.41 -8.62 9.82
N LEU A 1174 27.70 -9.31 10.93
CA LEU A 1174 27.29 -8.92 12.27
C LEU A 1174 28.39 -8.11 12.97
N PRO A 1175 28.06 -7.23 13.93
CA PRO A 1175 29.06 -6.52 14.73
C PRO A 1175 29.96 -7.49 15.50
N ARG A 1176 31.28 -7.41 15.29
CA ARG A 1176 32.28 -8.29 15.92
C ARG A 1176 32.58 -7.94 17.38
N GLU A 1177 32.30 -6.70 17.77
CA GLU A 1177 32.45 -6.18 19.12
C GLU A 1177 31.15 -5.54 19.61
N ARG A 1178 31.02 -5.37 20.93
CA ARG A 1178 29.88 -4.67 21.52
C ARG A 1178 29.77 -3.25 20.96
N THR A 1179 28.68 -2.99 20.25
CA THR A 1179 28.50 -1.73 19.53
C THR A 1179 27.27 -1.00 20.07
N PHE A 1180 27.45 0.21 20.56
CA PHE A 1180 26.33 1.12 20.85
C PHE A 1180 25.77 1.68 19.55
N VAL A 1181 24.44 1.73 19.42
CA VAL A 1181 23.74 2.31 18.28
C VAL A 1181 22.74 3.37 18.75
N ALA A 1182 22.70 4.49 18.04
CA ALA A 1182 21.69 5.52 18.19
C ALA A 1182 21.11 5.86 16.82
N ARG A 1183 19.78 5.90 16.71
CA ARG A 1183 19.05 6.26 15.51
C ARG A 1183 18.05 7.37 15.81
N LEU A 1184 18.03 8.38 14.95
CA LEU A 1184 17.01 9.42 14.91
C LEU A 1184 16.34 9.38 13.55
N ARG A 1185 15.02 9.23 13.54
CA ARG A 1185 14.17 9.39 12.36
C ARG A 1185 13.26 10.58 12.57
N VAL A 1186 13.14 11.44 11.56
CA VAL A 1186 12.22 12.58 11.52
C VAL A 1186 11.46 12.53 10.20
N ASN A 1187 10.14 12.69 10.26
CA ASN A 1187 9.24 12.79 9.12
C ASN A 1187 8.38 14.04 9.29
N PHE A 1188 8.31 14.87 8.26
CA PHE A 1188 7.52 16.11 8.20
C PHE A 1188 6.60 16.10 7.00
#